data_AF-A0A7V8QEA2-F1
#
_entry.id   AF-A0A7V8QEA2-F1
#
_cell.length_a   1.000
_cell.length_b   1.000
_cell.length_c   1.000
_cell.angle_alpha   90.00
_cell.angle_beta   90.00
_cell.angle_gamma   90.00
#
_symmetry.space_group_name_H-M   'P 1'
#
loop_
_entity.id
_entity.type
_entity.pdbx_description
1 polymer ?
#
loop_
_entity_poly.entity_id
_entity_poly.type
_entity_poly.pdbx_seq_one_letter_code
_entity_poly.pdbx_strand_id
1 'polypeptide(L)'
;MRIVEDFPRDVRVIENLWIPMSDGVRLAARVWLPTDAEQRPVPAVLEYMPYRKRDFTRLRDEPLHSYFAGHGYASIRLDLRGSGDSEGLLRDEYLPREQEDAVEAIAWIAAQPWCSGEVGMFGISWGGFNALQVAALRPPALKAIITMCSTDDRYADDAHYKGGCLLTENQNWGSAFVNVATMPPDPDVVGEGWREQWRQRLDQAVLYPAVWLEHPHRDDYWRQGSVCEDFSAIECPVYAVGGWADGYTNAIPRMMEGLHCPRKALIGPWAHVFPHDAAPGPSIGFFQEALRWWDRWLKGRDNGIDREPRYRVWMEEWHEPYPTHGERPGRWVAEERWPSPNIAYWRWYLNVNALGAAPDPADAVRVCSPQTTGLVAGDWYGFGAEGEAPADQREDDGKSLVFDSDPVTERFELLGAPVVTLDLSSDEPVAAVFIRLNDVAPDGTSTRVCYGVLNLTHHESHEAPQALEPGERYRIPVQLNDIAYAFEPGHTMRIAVSTAYWPLVWPTPAPVTLTVHTGTSRLDLPVRPPRDEDDELRAFPPPEKGPTGEHTPVTMADVQRSIRRDLTTNETVYTVHSDAGDFGGAALARIEDIDLTVGYTITRTYRIAEDDPLSASMTIEQRTSLGRGDWQTRMHLVTELRSDAKHFYLKARLVAYEGETLFTEREWDEAIPRMLL
;
A
#
# COMPACT_ATOMS: atom_id res chain seq x y z
N MET A 1 6.15 -22.29 -6.21
CA MET A 1 6.11 -21.59 -7.52
C MET A 1 7.03 -22.29 -8.52
N ARG A 2 6.59 -22.46 -9.76
CA ARG A 2 7.35 -23.09 -10.85
C ARG A 2 8.09 -22.03 -11.68
N ILE A 3 9.35 -22.26 -12.00
CA ILE A 3 10.12 -21.43 -12.94
C ILE A 3 9.91 -21.99 -14.35
N VAL A 4 9.57 -21.10 -15.30
CA VAL A 4 9.38 -21.42 -16.72
C VAL A 4 10.57 -20.88 -17.49
N GLU A 5 11.41 -21.79 -17.99
CA GLU A 5 12.63 -21.46 -18.75
C GLU A 5 12.37 -21.47 -20.27
N ASP A 6 11.48 -22.33 -20.73
CA ASP A 6 11.11 -22.46 -22.14
C ASP A 6 9.78 -21.76 -22.43
N PHE A 7 9.84 -20.70 -23.24
CA PHE A 7 8.66 -19.93 -23.64
C PHE A 7 8.20 -20.24 -25.08
N PRO A 8 6.92 -19.97 -25.43
CA PRO A 8 6.43 -20.11 -26.79
C PRO A 8 7.15 -19.25 -27.85
N ARG A 9 7.82 -18.17 -27.43
CA ARG A 9 8.63 -17.31 -28.30
C ARG A 9 9.96 -16.99 -27.62
N ASP A 10 11.03 -16.98 -28.40
CA ASP A 10 12.33 -16.51 -27.94
C ASP A 10 12.28 -15.02 -27.62
N VAL A 11 12.96 -14.62 -26.54
CA VAL A 11 12.99 -13.24 -26.04
C VAL A 11 14.41 -12.70 -26.13
N ARG A 12 14.55 -11.48 -26.64
CA ARG A 12 15.78 -10.68 -26.50
C ARG A 12 15.54 -9.54 -25.52
N VAL A 13 16.55 -9.23 -24.72
CA VAL A 13 16.51 -8.13 -23.76
C VAL A 13 17.29 -6.94 -24.31
N ILE A 14 16.66 -5.77 -24.29
CA ILE A 14 17.30 -4.48 -24.55
C ILE A 14 17.51 -3.84 -23.18
N GLU A 15 18.77 -3.82 -22.73
CA GLU A 15 19.14 -3.37 -21.38
C GLU A 15 18.76 -1.90 -21.13
N ASN A 16 18.92 -1.05 -22.14
CA ASN A 16 18.46 0.32 -22.09
C ASN A 16 17.97 0.81 -23.46
N LEU A 17 16.78 1.41 -23.46
CA LEU A 17 16.15 2.08 -24.59
C LEU A 17 15.73 3.48 -24.13
N TRP A 18 16.22 4.51 -24.83
CA TRP A 18 15.85 5.89 -24.55
C TRP A 18 14.55 6.24 -25.27
N ILE A 19 13.56 6.70 -24.51
CA ILE A 19 12.31 7.26 -25.03
C ILE A 19 12.40 8.79 -24.93
N PRO A 20 12.50 9.51 -26.06
CA PRO A 20 12.53 10.96 -26.05
C PRO A 20 11.14 11.54 -25.81
N MET A 21 11.01 12.42 -24.82
CA MET A 21 9.82 13.23 -24.58
C MET A 21 9.85 14.49 -25.44
N SER A 22 8.68 15.10 -25.63
CA SER A 22 8.50 16.32 -26.44
C SER A 22 9.31 17.53 -25.95
N ASP A 23 9.66 17.57 -24.66
CA ASP A 23 10.47 18.62 -24.04
C ASP A 23 11.99 18.36 -24.11
N GLY A 24 12.40 17.26 -24.75
CA GLY A 24 13.80 16.88 -24.92
C GLY A 24 14.37 16.01 -23.80
N VAL A 25 13.63 15.79 -22.70
CA VAL A 25 14.04 14.83 -21.67
C VAL A 25 13.92 13.41 -22.20
N ARG A 26 14.86 12.55 -21.80
CA ARG A 26 14.86 11.13 -22.17
C ARG A 26 14.54 10.26 -20.96
N LEU A 27 13.56 9.39 -21.14
CA LEU A 27 13.22 8.36 -20.16
C LEU A 27 13.92 7.05 -20.52
N ALA A 28 14.43 6.36 -19.51
CA ALA A 28 15.19 5.13 -19.64
C ALA A 28 14.25 3.92 -19.46
N ALA A 29 14.19 3.06 -20.48
CA ALA A 29 13.40 1.83 -20.45
C ALA A 29 14.27 0.58 -20.55
N ARG A 30 13.87 -0.51 -19.92
CA ARG A 30 14.37 -1.87 -20.18
C ARG A 30 13.25 -2.64 -20.87
N VAL A 31 13.59 -3.34 -21.95
CA VAL A 31 12.57 -3.96 -22.83
C VAL A 31 12.89 -5.43 -23.04
N TRP A 32 11.90 -6.28 -22.79
CA TRP A 32 11.90 -7.69 -23.16
C TRP A 32 11.01 -7.85 -24.39
N LEU A 33 11.62 -8.29 -25.49
CA LEU A 33 10.98 -8.28 -26.80
C LEU A 33 11.07 -9.66 -27.46
N PRO A 34 9.96 -10.20 -28.02
CA PRO A 34 10.02 -11.36 -28.88
C PRO A 34 10.98 -11.12 -30.04
N THR A 35 11.85 -12.09 -30.35
CA THR A 35 12.89 -11.92 -31.37
C THR A 35 12.35 -11.67 -32.77
N ASP A 36 11.11 -12.08 -33.05
CA ASP A 36 10.42 -11.90 -34.32
C ASP A 36 9.41 -10.75 -34.31
N ALA A 37 9.43 -9.87 -33.30
CA ALA A 37 8.45 -8.80 -33.13
C ALA A 37 8.51 -7.76 -34.28
N GLU A 38 9.66 -7.49 -34.89
CA GLU A 38 9.71 -6.58 -36.05
C GLU A 38 9.02 -7.16 -37.30
N GLN A 39 8.98 -8.49 -37.45
CA GLN A 39 8.30 -9.14 -38.57
C GLN A 39 6.84 -9.46 -38.23
N ARG A 40 6.55 -9.68 -36.94
CA ARG A 40 5.22 -9.99 -36.40
C ARG A 40 4.98 -9.14 -35.14
N PRO A 41 4.58 -7.86 -35.33
CA PRO A 41 4.39 -6.93 -34.23
C PRO A 41 3.44 -7.45 -33.17
N VAL A 42 3.75 -7.16 -31.91
CA VAL A 42 3.01 -7.64 -30.73
C VAL A 42 2.44 -6.47 -29.93
N PRO A 43 1.37 -6.65 -29.16
CA PRO A 43 0.96 -5.64 -28.18
C PRO A 43 2.06 -5.43 -27.13
N ALA A 44 2.11 -4.23 -26.57
CA ALA A 44 3.03 -3.90 -25.48
C ALA A 44 2.34 -3.91 -24.12
N VAL A 45 3.08 -4.24 -23.06
CA VAL A 45 2.66 -4.06 -21.67
C VAL A 45 3.71 -3.22 -20.95
N LEU A 46 3.26 -2.11 -20.34
CA LEU A 46 4.11 -1.10 -19.73
C LEU A 46 3.94 -1.09 -18.22
N GLU A 47 5.05 -1.11 -17.49
CA GLU A 47 5.12 -0.77 -16.07
C GLU A 47 6.00 0.48 -15.89
N TYR A 48 5.40 1.54 -15.33
CA TYR A 48 5.98 2.88 -15.20
C TYR A 48 5.92 3.35 -13.74
N MET A 49 7.08 3.33 -13.07
CA MET A 49 7.21 3.65 -11.63
C MET A 49 8.68 3.99 -11.28
N PRO A 50 8.95 4.74 -10.19
CA PRO A 50 10.25 5.38 -9.94
C PRO A 50 11.30 4.47 -9.30
N TYR A 51 11.02 3.17 -9.19
CA TYR A 51 11.80 2.22 -8.37
C TYR A 51 13.01 1.59 -9.09
N ARG A 52 13.53 2.26 -10.12
CA ARG A 52 14.83 1.96 -10.76
C ARG A 52 14.92 0.57 -11.41
N LYS A 53 14.68 0.51 -12.72
CA LYS A 53 14.69 -0.72 -13.56
C LYS A 53 16.00 -1.51 -13.57
N ARG A 54 17.14 -0.85 -13.30
CA ARG A 54 18.48 -1.43 -13.51
C ARG A 54 19.04 -2.08 -12.26
N ASP A 55 18.59 -1.66 -11.08
CA ASP A 55 19.08 -2.11 -9.79
C ASP A 55 17.96 -2.60 -8.86
N PHE A 56 17.28 -1.71 -8.16
CA PHE A 56 16.45 -2.02 -7.01
C PHE A 56 15.34 -3.02 -7.33
N THR A 57 14.56 -2.82 -8.41
CA THR A 57 13.50 -3.78 -8.79
C THR A 57 13.96 -4.84 -9.79
N ARG A 58 15.24 -4.89 -10.19
CA ARG A 58 15.68 -5.72 -11.33
C ARG A 58 15.31 -7.21 -11.15
N LEU A 59 15.52 -7.77 -9.95
CA LEU A 59 15.28 -9.19 -9.68
C LEU A 59 13.79 -9.56 -9.66
N ARG A 60 12.93 -8.60 -9.32
CA ARG A 60 11.47 -8.69 -9.41
C ARG A 60 10.99 -8.53 -10.85
N ASP A 61 11.60 -7.62 -11.61
CA ASP A 61 11.24 -7.24 -12.99
C ASP A 61 11.47 -8.39 -13.97
N GLU A 62 12.65 -9.01 -13.91
CA GLU A 62 13.07 -10.05 -14.86
C GLU A 62 12.12 -11.23 -15.01
N PRO A 63 11.72 -11.92 -13.92
CA PRO A 63 10.82 -13.05 -14.05
C PRO A 63 9.44 -12.66 -14.58
N LEU A 64 8.97 -11.46 -14.28
CA LEU A 64 7.68 -10.94 -14.74
C LEU A 64 7.73 -10.57 -16.22
N HIS A 65 8.66 -9.71 -16.61
CA HIS A 65 8.70 -9.16 -17.96
C HIS A 65 9.15 -10.20 -18.99
N SER A 66 10.07 -11.10 -18.63
CA SER A 66 10.44 -12.24 -19.49
C SER A 66 9.26 -13.16 -19.75
N TYR A 67 8.43 -13.43 -18.74
CA TYR A 67 7.25 -14.28 -18.86
C TYR A 67 6.23 -13.69 -19.84
N PHE A 68 5.88 -12.41 -19.70
CA PHE A 68 4.99 -11.75 -20.66
C PHE A 68 5.59 -11.69 -22.06
N ALA A 69 6.88 -11.38 -22.19
CA ALA A 69 7.54 -11.36 -23.49
C ALA A 69 7.52 -12.72 -24.19
N GLY A 70 7.83 -13.79 -23.45
CA GLY A 70 7.79 -15.16 -23.94
C GLY A 70 6.40 -15.60 -24.44
N HIS A 71 5.33 -14.97 -23.95
CA HIS A 71 3.94 -15.19 -24.36
C HIS A 71 3.44 -14.20 -25.42
N GLY A 72 4.36 -13.49 -26.08
CA GLY A 72 4.09 -12.67 -27.26
C GLY A 72 3.58 -11.27 -26.94
N TYR A 73 4.24 -10.60 -25.99
CA TYR A 73 4.07 -9.17 -25.69
C TYR A 73 5.43 -8.46 -25.76
N ALA A 74 5.46 -7.17 -26.09
CA ALA A 74 6.62 -6.35 -25.78
C ALA A 74 6.49 -5.88 -24.33
N SER A 75 7.29 -6.41 -23.42
CA SER A 75 7.18 -6.10 -21.98
C SER A 75 8.20 -5.04 -21.60
N ILE A 76 7.75 -3.93 -21.02
CA ILE A 76 8.55 -2.71 -20.87
C ILE A 76 8.51 -2.25 -19.42
N ARG A 77 9.70 -2.07 -18.84
CA ARG A 77 9.91 -1.40 -17.57
C ARG A 77 10.49 -0.01 -17.82
N LEU A 78 9.77 1.03 -17.44
CA LEU A 78 10.14 2.43 -17.68
C LEU A 78 10.37 3.18 -16.36
N ASP A 79 11.53 3.83 -16.24
CA ASP A 79 11.83 4.72 -15.11
C ASP A 79 11.15 6.09 -15.33
N LEU A 80 10.48 6.60 -14.29
CA LEU A 80 9.94 7.96 -14.25
C LEU A 80 11.02 9.01 -14.49
N ARG A 81 10.60 10.17 -14.99
CA ARG A 81 11.43 11.38 -15.01
C ARG A 81 12.12 11.59 -13.66
N GLY A 82 13.43 11.75 -13.69
CA GLY A 82 14.25 11.99 -12.50
C GLY A 82 14.49 10.78 -11.60
N SER A 83 14.03 9.59 -11.97
CA SER A 83 14.27 8.34 -11.25
C SER A 83 15.18 7.41 -12.06
N GLY A 84 15.88 6.50 -11.38
CA GLY A 84 16.78 5.54 -12.03
C GLY A 84 17.76 6.21 -12.99
N ASP A 85 17.76 5.76 -14.23
CA ASP A 85 18.61 6.31 -15.30
C ASP A 85 17.95 7.46 -16.08
N SER A 86 16.64 7.70 -15.89
CA SER A 86 15.91 8.75 -16.60
C SER A 86 16.39 10.16 -16.22
N GLU A 87 16.43 11.04 -17.21
CA GLU A 87 16.77 12.45 -17.05
C GLU A 87 15.68 13.21 -16.27
N GLY A 88 16.01 14.43 -15.81
CA GLY A 88 15.09 15.31 -15.09
C GLY A 88 15.12 15.12 -13.58
N LEU A 89 14.05 15.56 -12.92
CA LEU A 89 13.91 15.57 -11.46
C LEU A 89 12.54 15.02 -11.05
N LEU A 90 12.54 14.21 -10.00
CA LEU A 90 11.34 13.67 -9.37
C LEU A 90 10.93 14.63 -8.25
N ARG A 91 9.89 15.45 -8.50
CA ARG A 91 9.55 16.57 -7.62
C ARG A 91 8.55 16.22 -6.53
N ASP A 92 7.70 15.23 -6.78
CA ASP A 92 6.70 14.72 -5.85
C ASP A 92 6.09 13.43 -6.41
N GLU A 93 5.05 12.93 -5.75
CA GLU A 93 4.22 11.83 -6.21
C GLU A 93 3.07 12.23 -7.13
N TYR A 94 2.90 11.43 -8.18
CA TYR A 94 1.75 11.45 -9.08
C TYR A 94 1.49 12.77 -9.81
N LEU A 95 2.53 13.57 -10.04
CA LEU A 95 2.42 14.89 -10.67
C LEU A 95 1.75 14.82 -12.06
N PRO A 96 1.04 15.88 -12.50
CA PRO A 96 0.53 15.95 -13.87
C PRO A 96 1.60 15.69 -14.93
N ARG A 97 2.83 16.15 -14.68
CA ARG A 97 3.96 15.92 -15.59
C ARG A 97 4.32 14.46 -15.78
N GLU A 98 4.30 13.63 -14.73
CA GLU A 98 4.60 12.20 -14.89
C GLU A 98 3.51 11.48 -15.69
N GLN A 99 2.25 11.92 -15.55
CA GLN A 99 1.11 11.35 -16.29
C GLN A 99 1.18 11.73 -17.78
N GLU A 100 1.53 12.98 -18.09
CA GLU A 100 1.82 13.44 -19.45
C GLU A 100 2.96 12.64 -20.11
N ASP A 101 4.07 12.46 -19.38
CA ASP A 101 5.22 11.67 -19.84
C ASP A 101 4.79 10.22 -20.15
N ALA A 102 3.90 9.62 -19.34
CA ALA A 102 3.36 8.29 -19.61
C ALA A 102 2.51 8.24 -20.88
N VAL A 103 1.66 9.25 -21.11
CA VAL A 103 0.85 9.36 -22.35
C VAL A 103 1.75 9.47 -23.58
N GLU A 104 2.79 10.30 -23.52
CA GLU A 104 3.78 10.43 -24.59
C GLU A 104 4.55 9.12 -24.82
N ALA A 105 4.99 8.46 -23.75
CA ALA A 105 5.68 7.18 -23.83
C ALA A 105 4.80 6.07 -24.44
N ILE A 106 3.52 6.00 -24.06
CA ILE A 106 2.54 5.06 -24.66
C ILE A 106 2.40 5.31 -26.16
N ALA A 107 2.27 6.58 -26.58
CA ALA A 107 2.20 6.94 -27.99
C ALA A 107 3.48 6.56 -28.75
N TRP A 108 4.66 6.80 -28.15
CA TRP A 108 5.95 6.43 -28.72
C TRP A 108 6.09 4.91 -28.87
N ILE A 109 5.72 4.14 -27.83
CA ILE A 109 5.74 2.68 -27.82
C ILE A 109 4.83 2.12 -28.91
N ALA A 110 3.59 2.63 -29.00
CA ALA A 110 2.61 2.21 -30.00
C ALA A 110 3.07 2.44 -31.45
N ALA A 111 3.95 3.43 -31.67
CA ALA A 111 4.50 3.75 -32.98
C ALA A 111 5.71 2.90 -33.40
N GLN A 112 6.26 2.07 -32.51
CA GLN A 112 7.44 1.27 -32.81
C GLN A 112 7.13 0.12 -33.78
N PRO A 113 8.07 -0.26 -34.67
CA PRO A 113 7.84 -1.30 -35.67
C PRO A 113 7.58 -2.69 -35.09
N TRP A 114 7.96 -2.92 -33.82
CA TRP A 114 7.72 -4.16 -33.09
C TRP A 114 6.39 -4.16 -32.31
N CYS A 115 5.70 -3.01 -32.23
CA CYS A 115 4.43 -2.88 -31.53
C CYS A 115 3.25 -2.97 -32.50
N SER A 116 2.17 -3.64 -32.08
CA SER A 116 0.92 -3.73 -32.84
C SER A 116 0.08 -2.45 -32.84
N GLY A 117 0.46 -1.45 -32.04
CA GLY A 117 -0.31 -0.24 -31.76
C GLY A 117 -1.17 -0.31 -30.49
N GLU A 118 -1.35 -1.52 -29.94
CA GLU A 118 -2.12 -1.75 -28.71
C GLU A 118 -1.18 -1.86 -27.50
N VAL A 119 -1.47 -1.09 -26.45
CA VAL A 119 -0.68 -1.03 -25.21
C VAL A 119 -1.58 -1.34 -24.02
N GLY A 120 -1.10 -2.15 -23.08
CA GLY A 120 -1.63 -2.27 -21.73
C GLY A 120 -0.69 -1.64 -20.72
N MET A 121 -1.22 -1.21 -19.58
CA MET A 121 -0.41 -0.70 -18.47
C MET A 121 -0.72 -1.46 -17.18
N PHE A 122 0.30 -1.73 -16.37
CA PHE A 122 0.11 -2.41 -15.10
C PHE A 122 1.16 -2.01 -14.07
N GLY A 123 0.90 -2.37 -12.83
CA GLY A 123 1.88 -2.28 -11.75
C GLY A 123 1.23 -2.47 -10.39
N ILE A 124 2.10 -2.57 -9.39
CA ILE A 124 1.73 -2.58 -7.97
C ILE A 124 2.13 -1.26 -7.33
N SER A 125 1.40 -0.83 -6.29
CA SER A 125 1.68 0.43 -5.60
C SER A 125 1.66 1.58 -6.61
N TRP A 126 2.68 2.46 -6.63
CA TRP A 126 2.82 3.53 -7.62
C TRP A 126 2.48 3.13 -9.06
N GLY A 127 2.93 1.95 -9.53
CA GLY A 127 2.61 1.49 -10.87
C GLY A 127 1.11 1.25 -11.09
N GLY A 128 0.38 0.83 -10.06
CA GLY A 128 -1.07 0.70 -10.04
C GLY A 128 -1.78 2.06 -10.04
N PHE A 129 -1.41 2.96 -9.12
CA PHE A 129 -1.95 4.32 -9.06
C PHE A 129 -1.79 5.03 -10.41
N ASN A 130 -0.58 4.99 -10.95
CA ASN A 130 -0.24 5.63 -12.20
C ASN A 130 -1.02 5.00 -13.38
N ALA A 131 -1.26 3.68 -13.37
CA ALA A 131 -2.08 3.05 -14.40
C ALA A 131 -3.53 3.56 -14.39
N LEU A 132 -4.11 3.79 -13.21
CA LEU A 132 -5.45 4.39 -13.08
C LEU A 132 -5.46 5.85 -13.55
N GLN A 133 -4.50 6.65 -13.11
CA GLN A 133 -4.40 8.08 -13.44
C GLN A 133 -4.19 8.29 -14.95
N VAL A 134 -3.30 7.52 -15.57
CA VAL A 134 -3.04 7.58 -17.02
C VAL A 134 -4.23 7.07 -17.81
N ALA A 135 -4.95 6.05 -17.32
CA ALA A 135 -6.17 5.59 -17.98
C ALA A 135 -7.26 6.68 -18.01
N ALA A 136 -7.35 7.54 -17.00
CA ALA A 136 -8.27 8.66 -16.97
C ALA A 136 -7.95 9.73 -18.04
N LEU A 137 -6.69 9.81 -18.50
CA LEU A 137 -6.27 10.68 -19.61
C LEU A 137 -6.58 10.09 -21.00
N ARG A 138 -7.07 8.85 -21.07
CA ARG A 138 -7.53 8.15 -22.28
C ARG A 138 -6.52 8.16 -23.43
N PRO A 139 -5.23 7.80 -23.22
CA PRO A 139 -4.29 7.66 -24.32
C PRO A 139 -4.84 6.67 -25.37
N PRO A 140 -4.95 7.03 -26.66
CA PRO A 140 -5.67 6.22 -27.64
C PRO A 140 -5.14 4.79 -27.81
N ALA A 141 -3.85 4.58 -27.58
CA ALA A 141 -3.21 3.27 -27.68
C ALA A 141 -3.37 2.41 -26.41
N LEU A 142 -3.84 2.97 -25.28
CA LEU A 142 -4.07 2.21 -24.05
C LEU A 142 -5.43 1.50 -24.11
N LYS A 143 -5.41 0.17 -23.97
CA LYS A 143 -6.58 -0.69 -24.24
C LYS A 143 -7.05 -1.49 -23.04
N ALA A 144 -6.23 -1.63 -22.01
CA ALA A 144 -6.61 -2.21 -20.73
C ALA A 144 -5.52 -1.92 -19.69
N ILE A 145 -5.92 -1.93 -18.42
CA ILE A 145 -4.98 -1.87 -17.30
C ILE A 145 -5.17 -3.02 -16.31
N ILE A 146 -4.11 -3.32 -15.56
CA ILE A 146 -4.18 -4.07 -14.31
C ILE A 146 -3.61 -3.16 -13.21
N THR A 147 -4.46 -2.74 -12.28
CA THR A 147 -4.05 -1.90 -11.14
C THR A 147 -3.97 -2.75 -9.88
N MET A 148 -2.84 -2.70 -9.18
CA MET A 148 -2.61 -3.59 -8.03
C MET A 148 -2.22 -2.81 -6.77
N CYS A 149 -2.85 -3.15 -5.64
CA CYS A 149 -2.57 -2.59 -4.31
C CYS A 149 -2.40 -1.06 -4.37
N SER A 150 -3.44 -0.37 -4.86
CA SER A 150 -3.45 1.04 -5.18
C SER A 150 -4.76 1.69 -4.74
N THR A 151 -4.79 3.00 -4.47
CA THR A 151 -6.02 3.73 -4.15
C THR A 151 -6.58 4.57 -5.29
N ASP A 152 -7.89 4.79 -5.23
CA ASP A 152 -8.65 5.76 -6.01
C ASP A 152 -8.74 7.16 -5.36
N ASP A 153 -8.42 7.27 -4.06
CA ASP A 153 -8.42 8.51 -3.27
C ASP A 153 -7.09 8.64 -2.49
N ARG A 154 -6.27 9.62 -2.87
CA ARG A 154 -4.93 9.88 -2.30
C ARG A 154 -4.93 10.45 -0.88
N TYR A 155 -6.09 10.81 -0.33
CA TYR A 155 -6.18 11.37 1.03
C TYR A 155 -6.84 10.43 2.02
N ALA A 156 -8.01 9.89 1.69
CA ALA A 156 -8.81 9.18 2.68
C ALA A 156 -8.31 7.74 2.93
N ASP A 157 -7.48 7.22 2.04
CA ASP A 157 -7.09 5.82 1.99
C ASP A 157 -5.72 5.62 1.32
N ASP A 158 -4.72 6.40 1.76
CA ASP A 158 -3.35 6.36 1.27
C ASP A 158 -2.33 6.37 2.43
N ALA A 159 -1.04 6.17 2.12
CA ALA A 159 0.06 6.13 3.09
C ALA A 159 0.18 7.39 3.96
N HIS A 160 -0.45 8.49 3.54
CA HIS A 160 -0.34 9.78 4.20
C HIS A 160 -1.39 9.96 5.29
N TYR A 161 -2.65 9.76 4.90
CA TYR A 161 -3.81 9.99 5.75
C TYR A 161 -4.82 8.86 5.60
N LYS A 162 -5.50 8.54 6.70
CA LYS A 162 -6.65 7.63 6.70
C LYS A 162 -7.69 8.18 7.66
N GLY A 163 -8.91 8.40 7.18
CA GLY A 163 -9.97 9.00 7.99
C GLY A 163 -9.59 10.35 8.62
N GLY A 164 -8.74 11.14 7.97
CA GLY A 164 -8.21 12.41 8.51
C GLY A 164 -7.17 12.25 9.63
N CYS A 165 -6.72 11.04 9.92
CA CYS A 165 -5.59 10.77 10.81
C CYS A 165 -4.27 10.72 10.04
N LEU A 166 -3.21 11.31 10.57
CA LEU A 166 -1.86 11.20 10.03
C LEU A 166 -1.30 9.80 10.30
N LEU A 167 -1.03 9.03 9.25
CA LEU A 167 -0.34 7.76 9.39
C LEU A 167 1.16 8.00 9.58
N THR A 168 1.82 7.19 10.40
CA THR A 168 3.29 7.21 10.45
C THR A 168 3.93 6.75 9.14
N GLU A 169 3.14 6.10 8.28
CA GLU A 169 3.58 5.71 6.95
C GLU A 169 3.91 6.92 6.06
N ASN A 170 3.33 8.10 6.30
CA ASN A 170 3.72 9.35 5.65
C ASN A 170 5.25 9.58 5.78
N GLN A 171 5.78 9.39 6.99
CA GLN A 171 7.21 9.55 7.26
C GLN A 171 8.04 8.35 6.76
N ASN A 172 7.53 7.12 6.92
CA ASN A 172 8.21 5.91 6.42
C ASN A 172 8.41 5.96 4.92
N TRP A 173 7.31 6.11 4.19
CA TRP A 173 7.29 6.19 2.74
C TRP A 173 8.05 7.42 2.27
N GLY A 174 7.80 8.58 2.88
CA GLY A 174 8.46 9.84 2.51
C GLY A 174 9.98 9.76 2.61
N SER A 175 10.50 9.17 3.69
CA SER A 175 11.95 9.00 3.86
C SER A 175 12.53 7.98 2.87
N ALA A 176 11.84 6.85 2.66
CA ALA A 176 12.21 5.88 1.64
C ALA A 176 12.26 6.50 0.25
N PHE A 177 11.30 7.37 -0.05
CA PHE A 177 11.19 8.04 -1.32
C PHE A 177 12.29 9.10 -1.54
N VAL A 178 12.65 9.87 -0.51
CA VAL A 178 13.84 10.76 -0.56
C VAL A 178 15.09 9.97 -0.93
N ASN A 179 15.30 8.82 -0.29
CA ASN A 179 16.46 7.96 -0.56
C ASN A 179 16.47 7.49 -2.03
N VAL A 180 15.36 6.96 -2.56
CA VAL A 180 15.28 6.49 -3.96
C VAL A 180 15.47 7.62 -4.97
N ALA A 181 14.82 8.77 -4.77
CA ALA A 181 14.87 9.91 -5.69
C ALA A 181 16.26 10.56 -5.79
N THR A 182 17.10 10.36 -4.76
CA THR A 182 18.43 10.97 -4.68
C THR A 182 19.57 10.03 -5.06
N MET A 183 19.28 8.76 -5.39
CA MET A 183 20.28 7.80 -5.86
C MET A 183 20.92 8.23 -7.21
N PRO A 184 22.21 7.94 -7.42
CA PRO A 184 22.88 8.24 -8.68
C PRO A 184 22.29 7.45 -9.86
N PRO A 185 22.26 8.01 -11.08
CA PRO A 185 22.05 7.22 -12.28
C PRO A 185 23.30 6.37 -12.58
N ASP A 186 23.16 5.30 -13.36
CA ASP A 186 24.28 4.41 -13.68
C ASP A 186 25.20 5.01 -14.77
N PRO A 187 26.53 5.10 -14.53
CA PRO A 187 27.49 5.64 -15.51
C PRO A 187 27.59 4.84 -16.81
N ASP A 188 27.28 3.54 -16.82
CA ASP A 188 27.29 2.73 -18.06
C ASP A 188 26.12 3.12 -18.99
N VAL A 189 25.05 3.70 -18.43
CA VAL A 189 23.86 4.13 -19.18
C VAL A 189 23.94 5.61 -19.54
N VAL A 190 24.26 6.46 -18.56
CA VAL A 190 24.26 7.92 -18.73
C VAL A 190 25.59 8.46 -19.28
N GLY A 191 26.68 7.73 -19.11
CA GLY A 191 28.03 8.18 -19.50
C GLY A 191 28.55 9.29 -18.59
N GLU A 192 29.47 10.12 -19.10
CA GLU A 192 30.21 11.12 -18.30
C GLU A 192 29.32 12.13 -17.56
N GLY A 193 28.08 12.35 -18.01
CA GLY A 193 27.10 13.25 -17.40
C GLY A 193 26.48 12.77 -16.09
N TRP A 194 26.72 11.52 -15.67
CA TRP A 194 26.08 10.93 -14.49
C TRP A 194 26.32 11.73 -13.20
N ARG A 195 27.51 12.31 -13.02
CA ARG A 195 27.85 13.14 -11.83
C ARG A 195 27.09 14.44 -11.78
N GLU A 196 26.91 15.09 -12.93
CA GLU A 196 26.15 16.34 -13.03
C GLU A 196 24.67 16.08 -12.72
N GLN A 197 24.11 15.02 -13.31
CA GLN A 197 22.74 14.61 -13.03
C GLN A 197 22.54 14.21 -11.55
N TRP A 198 23.49 13.49 -10.96
CA TRP A 198 23.42 13.13 -9.53
C TRP A 198 23.51 14.37 -8.63
N ARG A 199 24.45 15.28 -8.91
CA ARG A 199 24.55 16.57 -8.22
C ARG A 199 23.25 17.34 -8.29
N GLN A 200 22.63 17.42 -9.47
CA GLN A 200 21.36 18.10 -9.67
C GLN A 200 20.25 17.50 -8.80
N ARG A 201 20.14 16.15 -8.73
CA ARG A 201 19.16 15.47 -7.88
C ARG A 201 19.36 15.77 -6.39
N LEU A 202 20.60 15.71 -5.91
CA LEU A 202 20.91 15.95 -4.51
C LEU A 202 20.71 17.42 -4.09
N ASP A 203 21.22 18.36 -4.90
CA ASP A 203 21.11 19.79 -4.63
C ASP A 203 19.66 20.28 -4.72
N GLN A 204 18.79 19.55 -5.43
CA GLN A 204 17.37 19.87 -5.59
C GLN A 204 16.44 18.83 -4.95
N ALA A 205 16.96 18.00 -4.04
CA ALA A 205 16.20 17.04 -3.29
C ALA A 205 15.06 17.71 -2.51
N VAL A 206 13.90 17.06 -2.51
CA VAL A 206 12.71 17.47 -1.77
C VAL A 206 12.59 16.60 -0.54
N LEU A 207 12.26 17.18 0.61
CA LEU A 207 11.88 16.41 1.79
C LEU A 207 10.38 16.14 1.71
N TYR A 208 9.99 15.11 0.95
CA TYR A 208 8.60 14.79 0.65
C TYR A 208 7.64 14.78 1.85
N PRO A 209 7.97 14.16 3.01
CA PRO A 209 7.04 14.18 4.14
C PRO A 209 6.77 15.60 4.67
N ALA A 210 7.68 16.56 4.47
CA ALA A 210 7.42 17.95 4.81
C ALA A 210 6.32 18.55 3.92
N VAL A 211 6.39 18.28 2.61
CA VAL A 211 5.38 18.74 1.64
C VAL A 211 4.02 18.15 2.00
N TRP A 212 3.95 16.85 2.27
CA TRP A 212 2.68 16.17 2.57
C TRP A 212 2.06 16.65 3.89
N LEU A 213 2.89 16.97 4.90
CA LEU A 213 2.42 17.53 6.17
C LEU A 213 1.87 18.96 6.04
N GLU A 214 2.23 19.71 5.00
CA GLU A 214 1.62 21.02 4.70
C GLU A 214 0.19 20.90 4.17
N HIS A 215 -0.23 19.69 3.78
CA HIS A 215 -1.55 19.37 3.25
C HIS A 215 -2.33 18.41 4.17
N PRO A 216 -2.65 18.77 5.42
CA PRO A 216 -3.30 17.88 6.37
C PRO A 216 -4.78 17.62 6.09
N HIS A 217 -5.41 18.37 5.18
CA HIS A 217 -6.82 18.28 4.80
C HIS A 217 -6.94 17.91 3.33
N ARG A 218 -8.10 17.41 2.90
CA ARG A 218 -8.36 17.00 1.51
C ARG A 218 -8.56 18.19 0.57
N ASP A 219 -7.49 18.93 0.33
CA ASP A 219 -7.45 20.08 -0.56
C ASP A 219 -7.12 19.69 -2.02
N ASP A 220 -6.83 20.68 -2.86
CA ASP A 220 -6.55 20.48 -4.28
C ASP A 220 -5.28 19.65 -4.54
N TYR A 221 -4.34 19.58 -3.58
CA TYR A 221 -3.15 18.74 -3.68
C TYR A 221 -3.54 17.26 -3.76
N TRP A 222 -4.44 16.81 -2.90
CA TRP A 222 -4.90 15.41 -2.88
C TRP A 222 -5.93 15.08 -3.94
N ARG A 223 -6.79 16.04 -4.30
CA ARG A 223 -7.74 15.88 -5.42
C ARG A 223 -6.99 15.59 -6.71
N GLN A 224 -5.87 16.27 -6.93
CA GLN A 224 -4.98 15.98 -8.04
C GLN A 224 -4.48 14.53 -7.95
N GLY A 225 -4.75 13.72 -8.98
CA GLY A 225 -4.33 12.32 -9.03
C GLY A 225 -5.26 11.33 -8.29
N SER A 226 -6.32 11.81 -7.62
CA SER A 226 -7.40 10.95 -7.12
C SER A 226 -8.40 10.67 -8.25
N VAL A 227 -8.52 9.42 -8.68
CA VAL A 227 -9.43 9.05 -9.79
C VAL A 227 -10.89 8.94 -9.34
N CYS A 228 -11.15 8.89 -8.03
CA CYS A 228 -12.51 8.93 -7.49
C CYS A 228 -13.26 10.25 -7.80
N GLU A 229 -12.54 11.30 -8.21
CA GLU A 229 -13.12 12.57 -8.66
C GLU A 229 -13.98 12.39 -9.94
N ASP A 230 -13.58 11.50 -10.85
CA ASP A 230 -14.33 11.18 -12.07
C ASP A 230 -13.98 9.79 -12.61
N PHE A 231 -14.66 8.76 -12.11
CA PHE A 231 -14.54 7.40 -12.65
C PHE A 231 -14.97 7.27 -14.12
N SER A 232 -15.79 8.19 -14.65
CA SER A 232 -16.21 8.16 -16.05
C SER A 232 -15.06 8.52 -17.01
N ALA A 233 -13.98 9.11 -16.49
CA ALA A 233 -12.80 9.40 -17.27
C ALA A 233 -12.05 8.13 -17.71
N ILE A 234 -12.26 7.00 -17.03
CA ILE A 234 -11.64 5.73 -17.36
C ILE A 234 -12.58 4.90 -18.24
N GLU A 235 -12.26 4.83 -19.53
CA GLU A 235 -13.05 4.09 -20.52
C GLU A 235 -12.49 2.71 -20.85
N CYS A 236 -11.17 2.52 -20.69
CA CYS A 236 -10.53 1.24 -20.97
C CYS A 236 -10.86 0.20 -19.88
N PRO A 237 -10.86 -1.10 -20.21
CA PRO A 237 -10.99 -2.18 -19.26
C PRO A 237 -10.04 -2.09 -18.06
N VAL A 238 -10.55 -2.31 -16.84
CA VAL A 238 -9.78 -2.29 -15.59
C VAL A 238 -9.85 -3.64 -14.87
N TYR A 239 -8.69 -4.24 -14.58
CA TYR A 239 -8.60 -5.34 -13.60
C TYR A 239 -7.94 -4.80 -12.33
N ALA A 240 -8.71 -4.69 -11.25
CA ALA A 240 -8.21 -4.26 -9.94
C ALA A 240 -7.83 -5.48 -9.10
N VAL A 241 -6.61 -5.50 -8.54
CA VAL A 241 -6.09 -6.61 -7.76
C VAL A 241 -5.57 -6.10 -6.42
N GLY A 242 -5.87 -6.77 -5.32
CA GLY A 242 -5.44 -6.33 -4.00
C GLY A 242 -5.36 -7.48 -3.00
N GLY A 243 -5.09 -7.13 -1.75
CA GLY A 243 -4.97 -8.08 -0.66
C GLY A 243 -5.65 -7.60 0.63
N TRP A 244 -6.12 -8.54 1.46
CA TRP A 244 -6.70 -8.21 2.77
C TRP A 244 -5.66 -7.86 3.84
N ALA A 245 -4.41 -8.30 3.67
CA ALA A 245 -3.29 -7.92 4.53
C ALA A 245 -2.53 -6.68 3.99
N ASP A 246 -3.10 -6.00 3.01
CA ASP A 246 -2.60 -4.75 2.42
C ASP A 246 -3.28 -3.50 3.03
N GLY A 247 -2.71 -2.32 2.81
CA GLY A 247 -3.26 -1.05 3.28
C GLY A 247 -4.47 -0.56 2.46
N TYR A 248 -4.53 -0.89 1.16
CA TYR A 248 -5.49 -0.33 0.19
C TYR A 248 -6.78 -1.14 0.04
N THR A 249 -7.25 -1.77 1.13
CA THR A 249 -8.38 -2.71 1.14
C THR A 249 -9.69 -2.12 0.62
N ASN A 250 -9.95 -0.82 0.82
CA ASN A 250 -11.25 -0.21 0.52
C ASN A 250 -11.34 0.34 -0.92
N ALA A 251 -10.22 0.47 -1.62
CA ALA A 251 -10.19 1.09 -2.96
C ALA A 251 -10.91 0.24 -4.01
N ILE A 252 -10.70 -1.08 -3.99
CA ILE A 252 -11.27 -1.99 -5.00
C ILE A 252 -12.80 -2.01 -4.95
N PRO A 253 -13.46 -2.16 -3.78
CA PRO A 253 -14.91 -1.99 -3.66
C PRO A 253 -15.42 -0.66 -4.25
N ARG A 254 -14.78 0.48 -3.91
CA ARG A 254 -15.16 1.80 -4.43
C ARG A 254 -15.02 1.88 -5.95
N MET A 255 -13.89 1.43 -6.49
CA MET A 255 -13.68 1.35 -7.94
C MET A 255 -14.71 0.46 -8.63
N MET A 256 -15.04 -0.70 -8.04
CA MET A 256 -16.03 -1.61 -8.63
C MET A 256 -17.44 -1.05 -8.60
N GLU A 257 -17.78 -0.22 -7.63
CA GLU A 257 -19.03 0.52 -7.61
C GLU A 257 -19.02 1.67 -8.64
N GLY A 258 -17.99 2.53 -8.62
CA GLY A 258 -17.96 3.79 -9.36
C GLY A 258 -17.55 3.73 -10.83
N LEU A 259 -16.72 2.75 -11.25
CA LEU A 259 -16.32 2.63 -12.66
C LEU A 259 -17.55 2.31 -13.54
N HIS A 260 -17.43 2.52 -14.85
CA HIS A 260 -18.49 2.14 -15.82
C HIS A 260 -17.97 1.35 -17.02
N CYS A 261 -16.65 1.30 -17.21
CA CYS A 261 -15.98 0.47 -18.19
C CYS A 261 -16.08 -1.05 -17.84
N PRO A 262 -15.69 -1.95 -18.76
CA PRO A 262 -15.46 -3.35 -18.42
C PRO A 262 -14.49 -3.46 -17.25
N ARG A 263 -14.89 -4.14 -16.19
CA ARG A 263 -14.08 -4.20 -14.97
C ARG A 263 -14.15 -5.54 -14.27
N LYS A 264 -13.07 -5.90 -13.60
CA LYS A 264 -12.95 -7.10 -12.78
C LYS A 264 -12.12 -6.78 -11.54
N ALA A 265 -12.37 -7.50 -10.46
CA ALA A 265 -11.67 -7.37 -9.20
C ALA A 265 -11.26 -8.73 -8.63
N LEU A 266 -10.07 -8.77 -8.05
CA LEU A 266 -9.48 -9.93 -7.40
C LEU A 266 -8.82 -9.52 -6.09
N ILE A 267 -9.29 -10.03 -4.94
CA ILE A 267 -8.69 -9.73 -3.64
C ILE A 267 -8.29 -11.02 -2.94
N GLY A 268 -7.01 -11.23 -2.72
CA GLY A 268 -6.51 -12.39 -1.97
C GLY A 268 -6.22 -12.06 -0.50
N PRO A 269 -5.66 -13.02 0.27
CA PRO A 269 -5.17 -12.77 1.63
C PRO A 269 -3.83 -12.01 1.68
N TRP A 270 -3.40 -11.46 0.55
CA TRP A 270 -2.03 -11.06 0.32
C TRP A 270 -1.68 -9.76 1.05
N ALA A 271 -0.39 -9.62 1.38
CA ALA A 271 0.21 -8.34 1.75
C ALA A 271 0.44 -7.47 0.50
N HIS A 272 1.25 -6.40 0.62
CA HIS A 272 1.61 -5.49 -0.47
C HIS A 272 2.61 -6.11 -1.48
N VAL A 273 2.22 -7.24 -2.07
CA VAL A 273 3.03 -8.05 -2.99
C VAL A 273 2.21 -8.58 -4.16
N PHE A 274 2.88 -9.04 -5.21
CA PHE A 274 2.16 -9.69 -6.31
C PHE A 274 1.57 -11.04 -5.86
N PRO A 275 0.40 -11.45 -6.38
CA PRO A 275 -0.29 -12.65 -5.92
C PRO A 275 0.45 -13.98 -6.14
N HIS A 276 1.46 -14.02 -7.01
CA HIS A 276 2.27 -15.22 -7.25
C HIS A 276 3.40 -15.40 -6.23
N ASP A 277 3.84 -14.29 -5.61
CA ASP A 277 4.85 -14.23 -4.55
C ASP A 277 4.23 -14.05 -3.16
N ALA A 278 2.90 -14.23 -3.07
CA ALA A 278 2.13 -13.90 -1.88
C ALA A 278 2.63 -14.55 -0.59
N ALA A 279 2.88 -13.70 0.40
CA ALA A 279 3.00 -14.05 1.81
C ALA A 279 2.12 -13.06 2.62
N PRO A 280 1.10 -13.52 3.38
CA PRO A 280 0.66 -14.92 3.45
C PRO A 280 -0.01 -15.39 2.16
N GLY A 281 0.06 -16.69 1.91
CA GLY A 281 -0.67 -17.36 0.83
C GLY A 281 -2.15 -17.61 1.15
N PRO A 282 -2.87 -18.37 0.29
CA PRO A 282 -2.33 -19.02 -0.90
C PRO A 282 -1.91 -18.05 -2.00
N SER A 283 -0.76 -18.34 -2.61
CA SER A 283 -0.35 -17.73 -3.87
C SER A 283 -1.10 -18.36 -5.05
N ILE A 284 -1.24 -17.58 -6.13
CA ILE A 284 -1.94 -18.01 -7.34
C ILE A 284 -1.09 -17.80 -8.59
N GLY A 285 -1.44 -18.48 -9.68
CA GLY A 285 -0.94 -18.22 -11.02
C GLY A 285 -1.35 -16.86 -11.59
N PHE A 286 -0.81 -15.79 -11.01
CA PHE A 286 -1.11 -14.42 -11.38
C PHE A 286 -0.67 -14.10 -12.80
N PHE A 287 0.52 -14.52 -13.22
CA PHE A 287 0.99 -14.24 -14.58
C PHE A 287 0.11 -14.93 -15.62
N GLN A 288 -0.35 -16.14 -15.36
CA GLN A 288 -1.31 -16.83 -16.21
C GLN A 288 -2.64 -16.09 -16.28
N GLU A 289 -3.12 -15.56 -15.15
CA GLU A 289 -4.35 -14.78 -15.09
C GLU A 289 -4.21 -13.43 -15.82
N ALA A 290 -3.10 -12.72 -15.63
CA ALA A 290 -2.78 -11.49 -16.34
C ALA A 290 -2.69 -11.72 -17.86
N LEU A 291 -2.08 -12.83 -18.31
CA LEU A 291 -2.06 -13.20 -19.73
C LEU A 291 -3.46 -13.39 -20.31
N ARG A 292 -4.41 -13.96 -19.56
CA ARG A 292 -5.81 -14.05 -20.01
C ARG A 292 -6.43 -12.67 -20.19
N TRP A 293 -6.18 -11.75 -19.27
CA TRP A 293 -6.65 -10.37 -19.37
C TRP A 293 -6.06 -9.67 -20.60
N TRP A 294 -4.74 -9.77 -20.79
CA TRP A 294 -4.06 -9.18 -21.94
C TRP A 294 -4.47 -9.82 -23.27
N ASP A 295 -4.66 -11.14 -23.31
CA ASP A 295 -5.09 -11.83 -24.52
C ASP A 295 -6.50 -11.37 -24.94
N ARG A 296 -7.38 -11.12 -23.95
CA ARG A 296 -8.74 -10.63 -24.21
C ARG A 296 -8.73 -9.23 -24.81
N TRP A 297 -8.03 -8.29 -24.17
CA TRP A 297 -8.16 -6.87 -24.50
C TRP A 297 -7.11 -6.33 -25.47
N LEU A 298 -5.92 -6.92 -25.51
CA LEU A 298 -4.84 -6.48 -26.42
C LEU A 298 -4.76 -7.34 -27.69
N LYS A 299 -5.31 -8.56 -27.68
CA LYS A 299 -5.30 -9.48 -28.85
C LYS A 299 -6.70 -9.88 -29.32
N GLY A 300 -7.76 -9.45 -28.64
CA GLY A 300 -9.15 -9.76 -29.00
C GLY A 300 -9.54 -11.23 -28.85
N ARG A 301 -8.77 -12.04 -28.11
CA ARG A 301 -9.04 -13.48 -27.95
C ARG A 301 -10.25 -13.70 -27.04
N ASP A 302 -11.16 -14.58 -27.45
CA ASP A 302 -12.26 -14.98 -26.60
C ASP A 302 -11.84 -16.13 -25.66
N ASN A 303 -11.52 -15.80 -24.42
CA ASN A 303 -11.08 -16.74 -23.38
C ASN A 303 -11.97 -16.71 -22.12
N GLY A 304 -13.11 -16.02 -22.20
CA GLY A 304 -14.14 -15.95 -21.16
C GLY A 304 -13.84 -15.10 -19.94
N ILE A 305 -12.65 -14.49 -19.79
CA ILE A 305 -12.32 -13.71 -18.57
C ILE A 305 -13.27 -12.53 -18.32
N ASP A 306 -13.82 -11.97 -19.39
CA ASP A 306 -14.78 -10.86 -19.36
C ASP A 306 -16.23 -11.27 -19.05
N ARG A 307 -16.48 -12.58 -18.89
CA ARG A 307 -17.78 -13.16 -18.52
C ARG A 307 -17.75 -13.91 -17.18
N GLU A 308 -16.59 -13.98 -16.55
CA GLU A 308 -16.47 -14.47 -15.17
C GLU A 308 -17.05 -13.46 -14.17
N PRO A 309 -17.32 -13.88 -12.92
CA PRO A 309 -17.77 -12.97 -11.87
C PRO A 309 -16.88 -11.73 -11.73
N ARG A 310 -17.52 -10.57 -11.54
CA ARG A 310 -16.86 -9.26 -11.48
C ARG A 310 -15.97 -9.12 -10.26
N TYR A 311 -16.40 -9.61 -9.10
CA TYR A 311 -15.74 -9.37 -7.83
C TYR A 311 -15.43 -10.71 -7.16
N ARG A 312 -14.19 -11.17 -7.25
CA ARG A 312 -13.74 -12.43 -6.67
C ARG A 312 -12.79 -12.15 -5.53
N VAL A 313 -13.06 -12.70 -4.34
CA VAL A 313 -12.25 -12.43 -3.15
C VAL A 313 -11.99 -13.69 -2.34
N TRP A 314 -10.94 -13.67 -1.52
CA TRP A 314 -10.65 -14.70 -0.54
C TRP A 314 -11.45 -14.46 0.73
N MET A 315 -12.39 -15.34 1.06
CA MET A 315 -13.10 -15.34 2.33
C MET A 315 -12.17 -15.94 3.39
N GLU A 316 -11.58 -15.09 4.23
CA GLU A 316 -10.71 -15.53 5.31
C GLU A 316 -11.51 -16.26 6.40
N GLU A 317 -10.86 -17.23 7.02
CA GLU A 317 -11.36 -17.93 8.20
C GLU A 317 -10.48 -17.61 9.41
N TRP A 318 -10.98 -17.97 10.59
CA TRP A 318 -10.22 -17.78 11.81
C TRP A 318 -8.85 -18.46 11.73
N HIS A 319 -7.86 -17.74 12.24
CA HIS A 319 -6.50 -18.20 12.43
C HIS A 319 -5.99 -17.67 13.77
N GLU A 320 -5.08 -18.42 14.38
CA GLU A 320 -4.37 -17.96 15.56
C GLU A 320 -3.55 -16.70 15.21
N PRO A 321 -3.69 -15.59 15.96
CA PRO A 321 -3.01 -14.34 15.64
C PRO A 321 -1.51 -14.49 15.92
N TYR A 322 -0.71 -14.32 14.88
CA TYR A 322 0.74 -14.44 14.96
C TYR A 322 1.41 -13.36 14.10
N PRO A 323 2.57 -12.82 14.50
CA PRO A 323 3.28 -11.79 13.73
C PRO A 323 3.66 -12.18 12.27
N THR A 324 3.57 -13.47 11.92
CA THR A 324 4.00 -14.01 10.62
C THR A 324 3.10 -15.17 10.19
N HIS A 325 2.68 -15.20 8.94
CA HIS A 325 1.83 -16.28 8.43
C HIS A 325 2.34 -16.81 7.11
N GLY A 326 2.43 -18.14 6.99
CA GLY A 326 2.72 -18.79 5.71
C GLY A 326 1.51 -18.76 4.77
N GLU A 327 0.33 -19.10 5.29
CA GLU A 327 -0.94 -19.12 4.57
C GLU A 327 -2.08 -18.62 5.45
N ARG A 328 -3.09 -17.96 4.86
CA ARG A 328 -4.38 -17.64 5.49
C ARG A 328 -5.39 -18.73 5.12
N PRO A 329 -6.06 -19.36 6.10
CA PRO A 329 -7.16 -20.26 5.82
C PRO A 329 -8.32 -19.51 5.18
N GLY A 330 -9.12 -20.21 4.38
CA GLY A 330 -10.25 -19.63 3.68
C GLY A 330 -10.54 -20.27 2.33
N ARG A 331 -11.37 -19.58 1.54
CA ARG A 331 -11.77 -20.02 0.19
C ARG A 331 -12.11 -18.85 -0.72
N TRP A 332 -12.03 -19.07 -2.03
CA TRP A 332 -12.51 -18.08 -3.00
C TRP A 332 -14.03 -18.00 -2.98
N VAL A 333 -14.56 -16.78 -2.94
CA VAL A 333 -15.97 -16.43 -3.15
C VAL A 333 -16.09 -15.44 -4.29
N ALA A 334 -17.27 -15.32 -4.90
CA ALA A 334 -17.48 -14.28 -5.91
C ALA A 334 -18.88 -13.68 -5.97
N GLU A 335 -18.93 -12.48 -6.54
CA GLU A 335 -20.15 -11.75 -6.87
C GLU A 335 -20.15 -11.35 -8.35
N GLU A 336 -21.29 -11.57 -9.02
CA GLU A 336 -21.48 -11.24 -10.44
C GLU A 336 -21.42 -9.73 -10.71
N ARG A 337 -21.82 -8.93 -9.71
CA ARG A 337 -21.76 -7.47 -9.75
C ARG A 337 -21.46 -6.94 -8.36
N TRP A 338 -20.89 -5.73 -8.33
CA TRP A 338 -20.67 -4.96 -7.12
C TRP A 338 -21.27 -3.55 -7.29
N PRO A 339 -21.97 -3.00 -6.28
CA PRO A 339 -22.36 -3.63 -5.01
C PRO A 339 -23.24 -4.86 -5.20
N SER A 340 -23.06 -5.88 -4.35
CA SER A 340 -23.79 -7.15 -4.49
C SER A 340 -25.20 -7.05 -3.90
N PRO A 341 -26.24 -7.53 -4.61
CA PRO A 341 -27.59 -7.64 -4.06
C PRO A 341 -27.73 -8.76 -3.01
N ASN A 342 -26.70 -9.60 -2.85
CA ASN A 342 -26.71 -10.74 -1.93
C ASN A 342 -26.27 -10.36 -0.51
N ILE A 343 -25.76 -9.14 -0.31
CA ILE A 343 -25.31 -8.66 0.99
C ILE A 343 -26.50 -8.09 1.77
N ALA A 344 -26.72 -8.61 2.97
CA ALA A 344 -27.69 -8.12 3.93
C ALA A 344 -26.99 -7.41 5.09
N TYR A 345 -27.60 -6.37 5.65
CA TYR A 345 -27.03 -5.64 6.79
C TYR A 345 -27.64 -6.10 8.11
N TRP A 346 -26.82 -6.71 8.96
CA TRP A 346 -27.22 -7.08 10.33
C TRP A 346 -26.86 -5.95 11.28
N ARG A 347 -27.85 -5.53 12.07
CA ARG A 347 -27.68 -4.44 13.04
C ARG A 347 -27.52 -5.00 14.45
N TRP A 348 -26.48 -4.52 15.12
CA TRP A 348 -26.18 -4.76 16.52
C TRP A 348 -26.03 -3.42 17.25
N TYR A 349 -26.23 -3.44 18.56
CA TYR A 349 -26.16 -2.28 19.44
C TYR A 349 -25.02 -2.47 20.42
N LEU A 350 -24.23 -1.41 20.60
CA LEU A 350 -23.19 -1.34 21.61
C LEU A 350 -23.89 -1.03 22.94
N ASN A 351 -24.07 -2.05 23.77
CA ASN A 351 -24.65 -2.00 25.12
C ASN A 351 -23.53 -2.03 26.16
N VAL A 352 -23.80 -1.76 27.44
CA VAL A 352 -22.73 -1.75 28.46
C VAL A 352 -22.04 -3.14 28.54
N ASN A 353 -20.78 -3.21 28.09
CA ASN A 353 -19.97 -4.42 27.98
C ASN A 353 -20.59 -5.55 27.12
N ALA A 354 -21.53 -5.23 26.22
CA ALA A 354 -22.22 -6.22 25.40
C ALA A 354 -22.51 -5.68 24.00
N LEU A 355 -22.53 -6.58 23.02
CA LEU A 355 -22.95 -6.33 21.65
C LEU A 355 -24.17 -7.21 21.39
N GLY A 356 -25.33 -6.59 21.13
CA GLY A 356 -26.60 -7.34 21.02
C GLY A 356 -27.49 -6.90 19.86
N ALA A 357 -28.39 -7.77 19.41
CA ALA A 357 -29.35 -7.46 18.34
C ALA A 357 -30.42 -6.42 18.75
N ALA A 358 -30.58 -6.16 20.05
CA ALA A 358 -31.49 -5.18 20.61
C ALA A 358 -30.75 -4.16 21.49
N PRO A 359 -31.21 -2.90 21.52
CA PRO A 359 -30.63 -1.89 22.40
C PRO A 359 -31.08 -2.09 23.85
N ASP A 360 -30.13 -1.98 24.78
CA ASP A 360 -30.44 -1.78 26.20
C ASP A 360 -30.83 -0.32 26.46
N PRO A 361 -31.39 0.01 27.64
CA PRO A 361 -31.58 1.39 28.06
C PRO A 361 -30.28 2.20 27.92
N ALA A 362 -30.38 3.40 27.36
CA ALA A 362 -29.22 4.23 27.09
C ALA A 362 -28.41 4.52 28.36
N ASP A 363 -27.11 4.25 28.31
CA ASP A 363 -26.13 4.55 29.35
C ASP A 363 -24.87 5.17 28.71
N ALA A 364 -23.87 5.55 29.49
CA ALA A 364 -22.64 6.14 29.00
C ALA A 364 -21.41 5.51 29.67
N VAL A 365 -20.43 5.15 28.84
CA VAL A 365 -19.15 4.59 29.28
C VAL A 365 -18.01 5.43 28.72
N ARG A 366 -16.93 5.57 29.50
CA ARG A 366 -15.79 6.42 29.14
C ARG A 366 -14.59 5.57 28.74
N VAL A 367 -13.80 6.07 27.80
CA VAL A 367 -12.52 5.48 27.40
C VAL A 367 -11.48 6.57 27.19
N CYS A 368 -10.31 6.37 27.80
CA CYS A 368 -9.10 7.15 27.59
C CYS A 368 -7.96 6.14 27.49
N SER A 369 -7.57 5.79 26.28
CA SER A 369 -6.56 4.78 26.02
C SER A 369 -5.16 5.33 26.33
N PRO A 370 -4.26 4.53 26.93
CA PRO A 370 -2.84 4.87 27.00
C PRO A 370 -2.24 5.08 25.61
N GLN A 371 -1.24 5.95 25.49
CA GLN A 371 -0.61 6.30 24.21
C GLN A 371 0.12 5.12 23.55
N THR A 372 0.40 4.06 24.31
CA THR A 372 1.00 2.80 23.83
C THR A 372 -0.03 1.80 23.27
N THR A 373 -1.30 2.19 23.11
CA THR A 373 -2.32 1.35 22.47
C THR A 373 -2.05 1.28 20.98
N GLY A 374 -2.07 0.08 20.39
CA GLY A 374 -1.79 -0.16 18.97
C GLY A 374 -0.44 -0.82 18.67
N LEU A 375 0.38 -1.11 19.69
CA LEU A 375 1.71 -1.71 19.49
C LEU A 375 1.67 -3.09 18.83
N VAL A 376 0.53 -3.78 18.89
CA VAL A 376 0.32 -5.09 18.26
C VAL A 376 -0.63 -5.00 17.05
N ALA A 377 -0.87 -3.79 16.54
CA ALA A 377 -1.70 -3.55 15.35
C ALA A 377 -1.09 -4.14 14.06
N GLY A 378 0.20 -4.43 14.02
CA GLY A 378 0.87 -4.70 12.75
C GLY A 378 1.02 -3.43 11.89
N ASP A 379 1.60 -3.60 10.72
CA ASP A 379 1.91 -2.48 9.82
C ASP A 379 0.65 -2.04 9.04
N TRP A 380 0.65 -0.79 8.54
CA TRP A 380 -0.44 -0.29 7.69
C TRP A 380 -0.50 -1.04 6.35
N TYR A 381 0.65 -1.22 5.70
CA TYR A 381 0.86 -2.28 4.70
C TYR A 381 2.17 -3.01 5.01
N GLY A 382 2.14 -4.35 4.97
CA GLY A 382 3.34 -5.18 5.02
C GLY A 382 3.76 -5.63 3.63
N PHE A 383 4.99 -6.12 3.49
CA PHE A 383 5.50 -6.82 2.30
C PHE A 383 5.52 -8.35 2.48
N GLY A 384 4.82 -8.87 3.50
CA GLY A 384 4.82 -10.29 3.84
C GLY A 384 6.07 -10.73 4.62
N ALA A 385 6.80 -9.77 5.19
CA ALA A 385 7.97 -10.02 6.02
C ALA A 385 7.58 -10.41 7.45
N GLU A 386 8.55 -10.97 8.19
CA GLU A 386 8.31 -11.43 9.55
C GLU A 386 7.97 -10.26 10.49
N GLY A 387 6.90 -10.43 11.27
CA GLY A 387 6.45 -9.45 12.26
C GLY A 387 5.67 -8.24 11.73
N GLU A 388 5.22 -8.28 10.49
CA GLU A 388 4.34 -7.25 9.90
C GLU A 388 2.85 -7.46 10.22
N ALA A 389 2.42 -8.71 10.42
CA ALA A 389 1.02 -9.02 10.65
C ALA A 389 0.58 -8.59 12.07
N PRO A 390 -0.71 -8.27 12.27
CA PRO A 390 -1.24 -8.02 13.60
C PRO A 390 -1.03 -9.24 14.51
N ALA A 391 -0.47 -9.01 15.69
CA ALA A 391 -0.36 -10.04 16.71
C ALA A 391 -1.66 -10.15 17.53
N ASP A 392 -1.64 -10.96 18.58
CA ASP A 392 -2.80 -11.12 19.48
C ASP A 392 -3.24 -9.78 20.08
N GLN A 393 -4.51 -9.44 19.86
CA GLN A 393 -5.08 -8.16 20.25
C GLN A 393 -5.40 -8.04 21.74
N ARG A 394 -5.24 -9.10 22.56
CA ARG A 394 -5.54 -9.07 24.01
C ARG A 394 -4.90 -7.90 24.75
N GLU A 395 -3.67 -7.52 24.38
CA GLU A 395 -2.99 -6.39 25.01
C GLU A 395 -3.71 -5.07 24.74
N ASP A 396 -4.06 -4.81 23.48
CA ASP A 396 -4.72 -3.58 23.08
C ASP A 396 -6.22 -3.60 23.45
N ASP A 397 -6.86 -4.77 23.50
CA ASP A 397 -8.22 -4.95 24.02
C ASP A 397 -8.31 -4.51 25.49
N GLY A 398 -7.30 -4.86 26.30
CA GLY A 398 -7.22 -4.42 27.71
C GLY A 398 -7.02 -2.91 27.89
N LYS A 399 -6.64 -2.19 26.83
CA LYS A 399 -6.47 -0.73 26.79
C LYS A 399 -7.66 -0.01 26.12
N SER A 400 -8.71 -0.75 25.81
CA SER A 400 -9.84 -0.29 25.01
C SER A 400 -11.16 -0.51 25.75
N LEU A 401 -12.20 0.18 25.29
CA LEU A 401 -13.56 -0.13 25.66
C LEU A 401 -14.09 -1.23 24.74
N VAL A 402 -14.41 -2.39 25.30
CA VAL A 402 -14.82 -3.59 24.53
C VAL A 402 -16.31 -3.87 24.65
N PHE A 403 -16.89 -4.32 23.53
CA PHE A 403 -18.29 -4.73 23.40
C PHE A 403 -18.31 -6.13 22.78
N ASP A 404 -18.72 -7.12 23.57
CA ASP A 404 -18.67 -8.53 23.18
C ASP A 404 -20.07 -9.05 22.86
N SER A 405 -20.19 -9.78 21.76
CA SER A 405 -21.38 -10.60 21.52
C SER A 405 -21.42 -11.79 22.47
N ASP A 406 -22.60 -12.36 22.67
CA ASP A 406 -22.66 -13.78 23.05
C ASP A 406 -21.89 -14.61 22.01
N PRO A 407 -21.31 -15.76 22.39
CA PRO A 407 -20.68 -16.65 21.44
C PRO A 407 -21.62 -16.95 20.27
N VAL A 408 -21.09 -16.76 19.06
CA VAL A 408 -21.80 -16.97 17.81
C VAL A 408 -22.28 -18.42 17.76
N THR A 409 -23.54 -18.64 17.43
CA THR A 409 -24.15 -19.99 17.45
C THR A 409 -24.07 -20.69 16.10
N GLU A 410 -24.00 -19.92 15.01
CA GLU A 410 -23.94 -20.40 13.63
C GLU A 410 -22.92 -19.59 12.84
N ARG A 411 -22.19 -20.27 11.95
CA ARG A 411 -21.20 -19.62 11.09
C ARG A 411 -21.87 -18.57 10.20
N PHE A 412 -21.30 -17.38 10.10
CA PHE A 412 -21.74 -16.34 9.16
C PHE A 412 -20.54 -15.65 8.52
N GLU A 413 -20.74 -15.08 7.33
CA GLU A 413 -19.68 -14.47 6.54
C GLU A 413 -19.94 -12.97 6.37
N LEU A 414 -18.87 -12.19 6.45
CA LEU A 414 -18.87 -10.77 6.09
C LEU A 414 -18.29 -10.61 4.69
N LEU A 415 -18.87 -9.72 3.89
CA LEU A 415 -18.27 -9.25 2.65
C LEU A 415 -18.55 -7.75 2.48
N GLY A 416 -17.54 -6.93 2.67
CA GLY A 416 -17.60 -5.47 2.58
C GLY A 416 -17.21 -4.79 3.90
N ALA A 417 -17.38 -3.47 3.98
CA ALA A 417 -17.03 -2.69 5.16
C ALA A 417 -18.11 -2.71 6.27
N PRO A 418 -17.78 -3.18 7.48
CA PRO A 418 -18.60 -2.92 8.67
C PRO A 418 -18.61 -1.44 9.03
N VAL A 419 -19.74 -0.94 9.56
CA VAL A 419 -19.86 0.47 9.97
C VAL A 419 -20.30 0.55 11.42
N VAL A 420 -19.53 1.25 12.25
CA VAL A 420 -19.90 1.55 13.64
C VAL A 420 -20.38 2.99 13.71
N THR A 421 -21.68 3.20 13.93
CA THR A 421 -22.22 4.52 14.24
C THR A 421 -22.11 4.75 15.74
N LEU A 422 -21.15 5.57 16.15
CA LEU A 422 -20.99 5.97 17.54
C LEU A 422 -21.87 7.17 17.84
N ASP A 423 -22.51 7.13 18.99
CA ASP A 423 -23.11 8.27 19.64
C ASP A 423 -22.17 8.64 20.81
N LEU A 424 -21.45 9.76 20.71
CA LEU A 424 -20.32 10.06 21.60
C LEU A 424 -20.18 11.55 21.93
N SER A 425 -19.39 11.86 22.95
CA SER A 425 -18.84 13.19 23.21
C SER A 425 -17.34 13.11 23.54
N SER A 426 -16.58 14.14 23.20
CA SER A 426 -15.15 14.28 23.54
C SER A 426 -14.94 15.32 24.64
N ASP A 427 -13.91 15.17 25.47
CA ASP A 427 -13.44 16.23 26.39
C ASP A 427 -12.46 17.22 25.74
N GLU A 428 -11.91 16.87 24.58
CA GLU A 428 -10.98 17.69 23.80
C GLU A 428 -11.57 18.12 22.45
N PRO A 429 -11.19 19.30 21.93
CA PRO A 429 -11.67 19.81 20.64
C PRO A 429 -11.04 19.10 19.42
N VAL A 430 -9.89 18.45 19.61
CA VAL A 430 -9.24 17.60 18.62
C VAL A 430 -9.17 16.21 19.19
N ALA A 431 -9.84 15.26 18.53
CA ALA A 431 -9.96 13.90 19.02
C ALA A 431 -9.98 12.92 17.85
N ALA A 432 -9.47 11.72 18.09
CA ALA A 432 -9.55 10.61 17.15
C ALA A 432 -10.18 9.39 17.84
N VAL A 433 -10.84 8.56 17.05
CA VAL A 433 -11.38 7.27 17.48
C VAL A 433 -10.84 6.16 16.60
N PHE A 434 -10.48 5.06 17.25
CA PHE A 434 -9.96 3.86 16.60
C PHE A 434 -10.86 2.70 16.99
N ILE A 435 -11.35 1.97 15.99
CA ILE A 435 -12.28 0.87 16.22
C ILE A 435 -11.71 -0.39 15.58
N ARG A 436 -11.67 -1.47 16.34
CA ARG A 436 -11.27 -2.80 15.85
C ARG A 436 -12.46 -3.75 15.95
N LEU A 437 -12.67 -4.52 14.89
CA LEU A 437 -13.49 -5.72 14.91
C LEU A 437 -12.55 -6.90 15.12
N ASN A 438 -12.75 -7.63 16.21
CA ASN A 438 -11.94 -8.80 16.55
C ASN A 438 -12.82 -10.06 16.59
N ASP A 439 -12.21 -11.18 16.20
CA ASP A 439 -12.71 -12.53 16.42
C ASP A 439 -12.00 -13.12 17.65
N VAL A 440 -12.75 -13.30 18.73
CA VAL A 440 -12.26 -13.83 20.00
C VAL A 440 -12.59 -15.31 20.09
N ALA A 441 -11.55 -16.14 20.08
CA ALA A 441 -11.65 -17.59 20.21
C ALA A 441 -12.13 -18.00 21.62
N PRO A 442 -12.64 -19.24 21.81
CA PRO A 442 -13.13 -19.71 23.11
C PRO A 442 -12.11 -19.69 24.26
N ASP A 443 -10.82 -19.68 23.95
CA ASP A 443 -9.72 -19.58 24.92
C ASP A 443 -9.35 -18.12 25.27
N GLY A 444 -10.01 -17.14 24.64
CA GLY A 444 -9.81 -15.71 24.81
C GLY A 444 -8.76 -15.10 23.89
N THR A 445 -8.12 -15.87 23.01
CA THR A 445 -7.21 -15.35 21.97
C THR A 445 -7.97 -14.42 21.03
N SER A 446 -7.42 -13.23 20.73
CA SER A 446 -8.13 -12.16 20.01
C SER A 446 -7.45 -11.85 18.67
N THR A 447 -8.11 -12.23 17.58
CA THR A 447 -7.61 -12.00 16.20
C THR A 447 -8.25 -10.73 15.62
N ARG A 448 -7.43 -9.81 15.09
CA ARG A 448 -7.95 -8.62 14.41
C ARG A 448 -8.53 -9.01 13.05
N VAL A 449 -9.83 -8.78 12.84
CA VAL A 449 -10.51 -9.01 11.56
C VAL A 449 -10.31 -7.81 10.65
N CYS A 450 -10.71 -6.63 11.13
CA CYS A 450 -10.53 -5.36 10.42
C CYS A 450 -10.52 -4.22 11.44
N TYR A 451 -10.17 -3.02 10.98
CA TYR A 451 -10.15 -1.83 11.83
C TYR A 451 -10.52 -0.58 11.03
N GLY A 452 -10.83 0.49 11.73
CA GLY A 452 -11.19 1.79 11.18
C GLY A 452 -10.68 2.89 12.09
N VAL A 453 -10.31 4.00 11.48
CA VAL A 453 -9.71 5.15 12.16
C VAL A 453 -10.43 6.40 11.68
N LEU A 454 -10.69 7.35 12.57
CA LEU A 454 -11.30 8.62 12.22
C LEU A 454 -10.80 9.73 13.15
N ASN A 455 -10.24 10.79 12.57
CA ASN A 455 -10.13 12.07 13.25
C ASN A 455 -11.52 12.70 13.31
N LEU A 456 -12.07 12.82 14.51
CA LEU A 456 -13.44 13.22 14.74
C LEU A 456 -13.71 14.67 14.28
N THR A 457 -12.68 15.49 14.10
CA THR A 457 -12.84 16.83 13.50
C THR A 457 -13.24 16.77 12.03
N HIS A 458 -13.05 15.63 11.37
CA HIS A 458 -13.41 15.39 9.97
C HIS A 458 -14.76 14.68 9.80
N HIS A 459 -15.55 14.51 10.87
CA HIS A 459 -16.81 13.74 10.80
C HIS A 459 -17.84 14.28 9.79
N GLU A 460 -17.78 15.57 9.45
CA GLU A 460 -18.61 16.17 8.39
C GLU A 460 -17.86 16.33 7.06
N SER A 461 -16.55 16.59 7.09
CA SER A 461 -15.76 16.89 5.89
C SER A 461 -14.27 16.67 6.10
N HIS A 462 -13.60 16.04 5.12
CA HIS A 462 -12.15 15.99 5.05
C HIS A 462 -11.51 17.26 4.48
N GLU A 463 -12.25 18.07 3.74
CA GLU A 463 -11.79 19.33 3.13
C GLU A 463 -11.83 20.49 4.12
N ALA A 464 -12.86 20.55 4.96
CA ALA A 464 -13.09 21.63 5.91
C ALA A 464 -13.41 21.06 7.31
N PRO A 465 -12.44 20.40 7.97
CA PRO A 465 -12.65 19.86 9.31
C PRO A 465 -12.92 20.97 10.33
N GLN A 466 -13.68 20.63 11.36
CA GLN A 466 -14.07 21.55 12.42
C GLN A 466 -13.72 20.95 13.78
N ALA A 467 -13.18 21.78 14.66
CA ALA A 467 -12.95 21.40 16.04
C ALA A 467 -14.29 20.95 16.68
N LEU A 468 -14.22 19.92 17.52
CA LEU A 468 -15.35 19.52 18.34
C LEU A 468 -15.56 20.56 19.44
N GLU A 469 -16.81 20.77 19.83
CA GLU A 469 -17.18 21.39 21.09
C GLU A 469 -17.10 20.35 22.23
N PRO A 470 -16.21 20.52 23.23
CA PRO A 470 -16.10 19.58 24.34
C PRO A 470 -17.41 19.36 25.10
N GLY A 471 -17.76 18.08 25.33
CA GLY A 471 -18.99 17.65 25.99
C GLY A 471 -20.24 17.66 25.11
N GLU A 472 -20.17 18.23 23.90
CA GLU A 472 -21.26 18.14 22.92
C GLU A 472 -21.37 16.70 22.39
N ARG A 473 -22.60 16.28 22.12
CA ARG A 473 -22.92 14.91 21.70
C ARG A 473 -23.04 14.84 20.18
N TYR A 474 -22.25 13.98 19.57
CA TYR A 474 -22.19 13.75 18.12
C TYR A 474 -22.63 12.33 17.78
N ARG A 475 -23.26 12.16 16.62
CA ARG A 475 -23.57 10.84 16.07
C ARG A 475 -22.78 10.63 14.77
N ILE A 476 -21.72 9.84 14.85
CA ILE A 476 -20.69 9.75 13.82
C ILE A 476 -20.58 8.31 13.30
N PRO A 477 -20.80 8.06 12.00
CA PRO A 477 -20.48 6.79 11.38
C PRO A 477 -18.96 6.66 11.17
N VAL A 478 -18.39 5.56 11.65
CA VAL A 478 -16.99 5.17 11.42
C VAL A 478 -16.99 3.91 10.58
N GLN A 479 -16.55 4.02 9.34
CA GLN A 479 -16.35 2.86 8.46
C GLN A 479 -15.08 2.12 8.87
N LEU A 480 -15.21 0.81 9.10
CA LEU A 480 -14.09 -0.12 9.25
C LEU A 480 -13.62 -0.56 7.86
N ASN A 481 -12.40 -1.06 7.74
CA ASN A 481 -11.89 -1.54 6.46
C ASN A 481 -12.78 -2.66 5.87
N ASP A 482 -12.95 -2.65 4.55
CA ASP A 482 -13.56 -3.74 3.79
C ASP A 482 -12.81 -5.04 4.04
N ILE A 483 -13.58 -6.12 4.22
CA ILE A 483 -13.03 -7.45 4.49
C ILE A 483 -13.97 -8.54 3.95
N ALA A 484 -13.41 -9.72 3.67
CA ALA A 484 -14.16 -10.96 3.55
C ALA A 484 -13.71 -11.93 4.65
N TYR A 485 -14.56 -12.16 5.65
CA TYR A 485 -14.21 -12.96 6.84
C TYR A 485 -15.37 -13.80 7.34
N ALA A 486 -15.11 -15.03 7.74
CA ALA A 486 -16.08 -15.94 8.33
C ALA A 486 -15.86 -16.11 9.83
N PHE A 487 -16.90 -15.83 10.62
CA PHE A 487 -16.92 -16.10 12.06
C PHE A 487 -17.40 -17.51 12.32
N GLU A 488 -16.64 -18.27 13.12
CA GLU A 488 -16.96 -19.66 13.45
C GLU A 488 -17.85 -19.79 14.71
N PRO A 489 -18.67 -20.85 14.84
CA PRO A 489 -19.45 -21.09 16.05
C PRO A 489 -18.59 -21.21 17.31
N GLY A 490 -19.07 -20.63 18.41
CA GLY A 490 -18.40 -20.60 19.71
C GLY A 490 -17.44 -19.43 19.89
N HIS A 491 -17.11 -18.70 18.83
CA HIS A 491 -16.31 -17.48 18.89
C HIS A 491 -17.16 -16.27 19.28
N THR A 492 -16.53 -15.22 19.80
CA THR A 492 -17.18 -13.95 20.18
C THR A 492 -16.74 -12.84 19.23
N MET A 493 -17.71 -12.13 18.67
CA MET A 493 -17.45 -10.90 17.94
C MET A 493 -17.23 -9.77 18.93
N ARG A 494 -16.08 -9.09 18.84
CA ARG A 494 -15.72 -7.97 19.70
C ARG A 494 -15.56 -6.69 18.90
N ILE A 495 -16.18 -5.61 19.37
CA ILE A 495 -15.83 -4.25 18.99
C ILE A 495 -14.97 -3.65 20.09
N ALA A 496 -13.74 -3.24 19.78
CA ALA A 496 -12.85 -2.52 20.69
C ALA A 496 -12.71 -1.07 20.23
N VAL A 497 -13.04 -0.11 21.11
CA VAL A 497 -12.94 1.33 20.87
C VAL A 497 -11.79 1.92 21.67
N SER A 498 -10.88 2.63 21.01
CA SER A 498 -9.68 3.24 21.59
C SER A 498 -9.57 4.72 21.22
N THR A 499 -8.80 5.48 21.99
CA THR A 499 -8.49 6.91 21.73
C THR A 499 -7.03 7.18 21.35
N ALA A 500 -6.21 6.12 21.24
CA ALA A 500 -4.84 6.15 20.70
C ALA A 500 -4.59 4.87 19.89
N TYR A 501 -3.73 4.94 18.87
CA TYR A 501 -3.38 3.78 18.03
C TYR A 501 -1.95 3.89 17.45
N TRP A 502 -0.97 4.01 18.33
CA TRP A 502 0.44 4.12 18.02
C TRP A 502 1.11 2.74 17.86
N PRO A 503 2.01 2.54 16.87
CA PRO A 503 2.61 3.54 15.99
C PRO A 503 1.86 3.74 14.67
N LEU A 504 0.74 3.07 14.42
CA LEU A 504 0.07 3.16 13.11
C LEU A 504 -0.39 4.58 12.80
N VAL A 505 -0.94 5.29 13.80
CA VAL A 505 -1.42 6.67 13.70
C VAL A 505 -0.64 7.59 14.64
N TRP A 506 -0.29 8.79 14.16
CA TRP A 506 0.33 9.81 14.99
C TRP A 506 -0.65 10.34 16.07
N PRO A 507 -0.24 10.51 17.34
CA PRO A 507 -1.16 10.88 18.42
C PRO A 507 -1.71 12.30 18.30
N THR A 508 -2.90 12.53 18.85
CA THR A 508 -3.55 13.85 19.00
C THR A 508 -2.71 14.81 19.89
N PRO A 509 -2.95 16.14 19.87
CA PRO A 509 -2.13 17.09 20.64
C PRO A 509 -2.31 17.04 22.17
N ALA A 510 -3.32 16.30 22.65
CA ALA A 510 -3.62 16.07 24.06
C ALA A 510 -4.21 14.67 24.26
N PRO A 511 -4.13 14.09 25.48
CA PRO A 511 -4.88 12.88 25.83
C PRO A 511 -6.39 13.11 25.69
N VAL A 512 -7.10 12.18 25.07
CA VAL A 512 -8.53 12.30 24.76
C VAL A 512 -9.33 11.27 25.57
N THR A 513 -10.37 11.72 26.25
CA THR A 513 -11.43 10.87 26.79
C THR A 513 -12.69 10.97 25.96
N LEU A 514 -13.10 9.85 25.36
CA LEU A 514 -14.41 9.74 24.74
C LEU A 514 -15.43 9.19 25.74
N THR A 515 -16.63 9.77 25.73
CA THR A 515 -17.82 9.20 26.37
C THR A 515 -18.69 8.59 25.26
N VAL A 516 -18.83 7.26 25.26
CA VAL A 516 -19.66 6.52 24.30
C VAL A 516 -21.02 6.25 24.92
N HIS A 517 -22.08 6.69 24.26
CA HIS A 517 -23.45 6.46 24.64
C HIS A 517 -23.94 5.10 24.11
N THR A 518 -24.11 4.16 25.02
CA THR A 518 -24.57 2.80 24.75
C THR A 518 -26.08 2.76 24.48
N GLY A 519 -26.57 1.68 23.88
CA GLY A 519 -27.98 1.52 23.46
C GLY A 519 -28.41 2.44 22.28
N THR A 520 -27.58 3.43 21.93
CA THR A 520 -27.81 4.38 20.82
C THR A 520 -26.72 4.30 19.75
N SER A 521 -25.50 3.94 20.16
CA SER A 521 -24.40 3.49 19.30
C SER A 521 -24.71 2.10 18.73
N ARG A 522 -24.32 1.87 17.47
CA ARG A 522 -24.65 0.63 16.74
C ARG A 522 -23.53 0.20 15.79
N LEU A 523 -23.54 -1.09 15.47
CA LEU A 523 -22.74 -1.74 14.45
C LEU A 523 -23.68 -2.25 13.34
N ASP A 524 -23.38 -1.92 12.09
CA ASP A 524 -24.04 -2.44 10.90
C ASP A 524 -23.03 -3.35 10.15
N LEU A 525 -23.33 -4.65 10.04
CA LEU A 525 -22.46 -5.69 9.47
C LEU A 525 -22.91 -6.11 8.05
N PRO A 526 -22.03 -6.12 7.04
CA PRO A 526 -22.36 -6.57 5.69
C PRO A 526 -22.27 -8.10 5.60
N VAL A 527 -23.37 -8.78 5.92
CA VAL A 527 -23.44 -10.24 5.94
C VAL A 527 -23.73 -10.80 4.56
N ARG A 528 -22.88 -11.72 4.12
CA ARG A 528 -23.02 -12.48 2.89
C ARG A 528 -23.45 -13.92 3.23
N PRO A 529 -24.62 -14.38 2.76
CA PRO A 529 -24.97 -15.80 2.84
C PRO A 529 -23.99 -16.64 1.99
N PRO A 530 -23.56 -17.83 2.47
CA PRO A 530 -22.80 -18.78 1.65
C PRO A 530 -23.59 -19.17 0.38
N ARG A 531 -22.86 -19.49 -0.69
CA ARG A 531 -23.41 -19.74 -2.02
C ARG A 531 -22.76 -20.97 -2.64
N ASP A 532 -23.57 -21.88 -3.19
CA ASP A 532 -23.10 -23.09 -3.84
C ASP A 532 -22.25 -22.77 -5.09
N GLU A 533 -22.51 -21.63 -5.76
CA GLU A 533 -21.75 -21.21 -6.94
C GLU A 533 -20.28 -20.86 -6.64
N ASP A 534 -19.92 -20.64 -5.37
CA ASP A 534 -18.53 -20.43 -4.97
C ASP A 534 -17.67 -21.69 -5.24
N ASP A 535 -18.26 -22.88 -5.13
CA ASP A 535 -17.59 -24.17 -5.39
C ASP A 535 -17.39 -24.43 -6.90
N GLU A 536 -18.10 -23.70 -7.75
CA GLU A 536 -17.99 -23.78 -9.21
C GLU A 536 -16.94 -22.81 -9.78
N LEU A 537 -16.34 -21.98 -8.94
CA LEU A 537 -15.33 -21.02 -9.37
C LEU A 537 -14.12 -21.73 -9.97
N ARG A 538 -13.68 -21.25 -11.15
CA ARG A 538 -12.47 -21.74 -11.79
C ARG A 538 -11.28 -21.66 -10.83
N ALA A 539 -10.62 -22.79 -10.59
CA ALA A 539 -9.38 -22.81 -9.83
C ALA A 539 -8.28 -21.98 -10.53
N PHE A 540 -7.51 -21.24 -9.74
CA PHE A 540 -6.27 -20.66 -10.24
C PHE A 540 -5.21 -21.76 -10.39
N PRO A 541 -4.40 -21.73 -11.47
CA PRO A 541 -3.26 -22.65 -11.56
C PRO A 541 -2.22 -22.30 -10.49
N PRO A 542 -1.31 -23.23 -10.15
CA PRO A 542 -0.16 -22.92 -9.32
C PRO A 542 0.67 -21.76 -9.89
N PRO A 543 1.33 -20.94 -9.04
CA PRO A 543 2.14 -19.82 -9.49
C PRO A 543 3.29 -20.26 -10.40
N GLU A 544 3.42 -19.56 -11.52
CA GLU A 544 4.56 -19.63 -12.43
C GLU A 544 5.27 -18.27 -12.47
N LYS A 545 6.58 -18.30 -12.71
CA LYS A 545 7.38 -17.11 -13.02
C LYS A 545 8.44 -17.41 -14.08
N GLY A 546 8.93 -16.38 -14.77
CA GLY A 546 10.11 -16.51 -15.61
C GLY A 546 11.40 -16.69 -14.81
N PRO A 547 12.55 -16.85 -15.47
CA PRO A 547 13.84 -16.93 -14.80
C PRO A 547 14.19 -15.59 -14.13
N THR A 548 14.81 -15.67 -12.96
CA THR A 548 15.44 -14.53 -12.28
C THR A 548 16.91 -14.47 -12.71
N GLY A 549 17.45 -13.28 -12.93
CA GLY A 549 18.86 -13.10 -13.29
C GLY A 549 19.83 -13.54 -12.19
N GLU A 550 21.06 -13.80 -12.63
CA GLU A 550 22.12 -14.24 -11.74
C GLU A 550 22.50 -13.13 -10.75
N HIS A 551 22.48 -13.48 -9.47
CA HIS A 551 22.87 -12.59 -8.39
C HIS A 551 23.58 -13.38 -7.28
N THR A 552 24.56 -12.73 -6.66
CA THR A 552 25.29 -13.29 -5.53
C THR A 552 24.96 -12.48 -4.27
N PRO A 553 24.32 -13.07 -3.25
CA PRO A 553 24.22 -12.44 -1.95
C PRO A 553 25.62 -12.32 -1.34
N VAL A 554 26.06 -11.10 -1.07
CA VAL A 554 27.34 -10.82 -0.40
C VAL A 554 27.16 -10.93 1.11
N THR A 555 26.05 -10.40 1.62
CA THR A 555 25.60 -10.57 3.01
C THR A 555 24.11 -10.84 3.05
N MET A 556 23.69 -11.80 3.86
CA MET A 556 22.27 -12.10 4.08
C MET A 556 21.63 -11.01 4.93
N ALA A 557 20.33 -10.77 4.68
CA ALA A 557 19.57 -9.83 5.46
C ALA A 557 19.23 -10.35 6.87
N ASP A 558 19.12 -9.43 7.80
CA ASP A 558 18.52 -9.54 9.12
C ASP A 558 17.30 -8.62 9.22
N VAL A 559 16.19 -9.18 9.69
CA VAL A 559 14.97 -8.42 9.98
C VAL A 559 14.67 -8.58 11.45
N GLN A 560 14.64 -7.46 12.17
CA GLN A 560 14.37 -7.46 13.59
C GLN A 560 13.27 -6.47 13.93
N ARG A 561 12.27 -6.94 14.67
CA ARG A 561 11.22 -6.11 15.28
C ARG A 561 11.24 -6.30 16.77
N SER A 562 11.28 -5.21 17.53
CA SER A 562 11.34 -5.27 18.99
C SER A 562 10.59 -4.13 19.66
N ILE A 563 9.96 -4.43 20.79
CA ILE A 563 9.33 -3.45 21.67
C ILE A 563 10.07 -3.48 23.01
N ARG A 564 10.61 -2.34 23.43
CA ARG A 564 11.26 -2.15 24.74
C ARG A 564 10.45 -1.18 25.58
N ARG A 565 10.06 -1.57 26.80
CA ARG A 565 9.44 -0.69 27.80
C ARG A 565 10.43 -0.38 28.90
N ASP A 566 10.70 0.89 29.12
CA ASP A 566 11.52 1.36 30.23
C ASP A 566 10.64 1.77 31.40
N LEU A 567 10.63 0.95 32.45
CA LEU A 567 9.80 1.17 33.63
C LEU A 567 10.28 2.33 34.52
N THR A 568 11.46 2.89 34.25
CA THR A 568 12.00 4.05 34.99
C THR A 568 11.54 5.36 34.37
N THR A 569 11.46 5.41 33.04
CA THR A 569 11.10 6.62 32.28
C THR A 569 9.67 6.59 31.75
N ASN A 570 8.97 5.46 31.86
CA ASN A 570 7.66 5.22 31.23
C ASN A 570 7.68 5.30 29.70
N GLU A 571 8.87 5.19 29.08
CA GLU A 571 9.06 5.24 27.63
C GLU A 571 8.88 3.84 27.03
N THR A 572 8.13 3.75 25.93
CA THR A 572 8.12 2.60 25.03
C THR A 572 8.83 2.93 23.74
N VAL A 573 9.74 2.05 23.32
CA VAL A 573 10.48 2.14 22.06
C VAL A 573 10.11 0.93 21.21
N TYR A 574 9.58 1.19 20.01
CA TYR A 574 9.40 0.18 18.98
C TYR A 574 10.47 0.37 17.90
N THR A 575 11.23 -0.68 17.60
CA THR A 575 12.30 -0.64 16.60
C THR A 575 12.05 -1.69 15.54
N VAL A 576 12.09 -1.26 14.29
CA VAL A 576 12.09 -2.10 13.10
C VAL A 576 13.40 -1.91 12.37
N HIS A 577 14.20 -2.95 12.30
CA HIS A 577 15.41 -3.02 11.49
C HIS A 577 15.15 -3.97 10.32
N SER A 578 15.53 -3.53 9.13
CA SER A 578 15.60 -4.37 7.95
C SER A 578 16.77 -3.91 7.11
N ASP A 579 17.63 -4.83 6.72
CA ASP A 579 18.54 -4.66 5.60
C ASP A 579 18.09 -5.50 4.39
N ALA A 580 16.94 -6.15 4.45
CA ALA A 580 16.36 -6.82 3.29
C ALA A 580 15.92 -5.77 2.25
N GLY A 581 16.71 -5.59 1.20
CA GLY A 581 16.25 -4.97 -0.04
C GLY A 581 15.47 -5.96 -0.91
N ASP A 582 15.01 -5.51 -2.08
CA ASP A 582 14.38 -6.37 -3.10
C ASP A 582 15.45 -7.21 -3.86
N PHE A 583 16.37 -7.81 -3.10
CA PHE A 583 17.57 -8.52 -3.55
C PHE A 583 17.56 -9.99 -3.14
N GLY A 584 16.37 -10.62 -3.14
CA GLY A 584 16.24 -12.04 -2.75
C GLY A 584 16.60 -12.30 -1.27
N GLY A 585 16.35 -11.33 -0.39
CA GLY A 585 16.66 -11.44 1.04
C GLY A 585 18.13 -11.17 1.40
N ALA A 586 18.87 -10.48 0.53
CA ALA A 586 20.23 -10.03 0.79
C ALA A 586 20.27 -8.56 1.25
N ALA A 587 21.18 -8.27 2.18
CA ALA A 587 21.52 -6.92 2.61
C ALA A 587 22.43 -6.19 1.62
N LEU A 588 23.30 -6.97 0.98
CA LEU A 588 24.21 -6.55 -0.06
C LEU A 588 24.22 -7.65 -1.11
N ALA A 589 23.90 -7.31 -2.36
CA ALA A 589 23.86 -8.26 -3.46
C ALA A 589 24.64 -7.73 -4.66
N ARG A 590 25.32 -8.63 -5.36
CA ARG A 590 25.90 -8.35 -6.67
C ARG A 590 24.99 -8.89 -7.76
N ILE A 591 24.55 -8.03 -8.65
CA ILE A 591 23.85 -8.38 -9.88
C ILE A 591 24.93 -8.71 -10.92
N GLU A 592 25.06 -9.98 -11.28
CA GLU A 592 26.21 -10.47 -12.06
C GLU A 592 26.21 -9.92 -13.50
N ASP A 593 25.04 -9.86 -14.13
CA ASP A 593 24.86 -9.41 -15.53
C ASP A 593 25.43 -8.01 -15.82
N ILE A 594 25.45 -7.15 -14.81
CA ILE A 594 25.84 -5.74 -14.92
C ILE A 594 26.94 -5.36 -13.94
N ASP A 595 27.57 -6.35 -13.30
CA ASP A 595 28.62 -6.20 -12.29
C ASP A 595 28.31 -5.13 -11.25
N LEU A 596 27.07 -5.06 -10.78
CA LEU A 596 26.61 -4.00 -9.88
C LEU A 596 26.37 -4.56 -8.49
N THR A 597 27.07 -4.03 -7.50
CA THR A 597 26.79 -4.31 -6.08
C THR A 597 25.84 -3.26 -5.55
N VAL A 598 24.72 -3.70 -4.96
CA VAL A 598 23.68 -2.87 -4.37
C VAL A 598 23.48 -3.26 -2.93
N GLY A 599 23.41 -2.27 -2.03
CA GLY A 599 23.16 -2.48 -0.61
C GLY A 599 22.17 -1.46 -0.07
N TYR A 600 21.33 -1.90 0.86
CA TYR A 600 20.32 -1.07 1.49
C TYR A 600 20.08 -1.51 2.93
N THR A 601 20.04 -0.56 3.86
CA THR A 601 19.64 -0.80 5.25
C THR A 601 18.70 0.28 5.72
N ILE A 602 17.68 -0.07 6.48
CA ILE A 602 16.76 0.86 7.12
C ILE A 602 16.51 0.45 8.58
N THR A 603 16.58 1.44 9.47
CA THR A 603 16.16 1.30 10.87
C THR A 603 15.13 2.38 11.19
N ARG A 604 13.96 1.96 11.64
CA ARG A 604 12.86 2.83 12.07
C ARG A 604 12.73 2.69 13.58
N THR A 605 12.75 3.81 14.30
CA THR A 605 12.62 3.84 15.75
C THR A 605 11.47 4.77 16.12
N TYR A 606 10.46 4.22 16.78
CA TYR A 606 9.29 4.92 17.27
C TYR A 606 9.37 4.99 18.80
N ARG A 607 9.12 6.15 19.37
CA ARG A 607 9.17 6.37 20.83
C ARG A 607 7.90 7.06 21.28
N ILE A 608 7.39 6.65 22.43
CA ILE A 608 6.28 7.32 23.10
C ILE A 608 6.28 6.98 24.60
N ALA A 609 5.93 7.94 25.44
CA ALA A 609 5.59 7.74 26.84
C ALA A 609 4.08 7.41 26.96
N GLU A 610 3.72 6.55 27.89
CA GLU A 610 2.35 6.01 27.99
C GLU A 610 1.26 7.08 28.25
N ASP A 611 1.63 8.18 28.90
CA ASP A 611 0.73 9.24 29.37
C ASP A 611 0.86 10.59 28.63
N ASP A 612 1.81 10.72 27.70
CA ASP A 612 2.09 11.98 27.00
C ASP A 612 2.12 11.80 25.48
N PRO A 613 1.09 12.23 24.72
CA PRO A 613 1.10 12.14 23.27
C PRO A 613 2.18 13.02 22.62
N LEU A 614 2.65 14.07 23.30
CA LEU A 614 3.68 14.98 22.77
C LEU A 614 5.09 14.41 22.89
N SER A 615 5.26 13.29 23.61
CA SER A 615 6.51 12.54 23.64
C SER A 615 6.75 11.70 22.38
N ALA A 616 5.74 11.58 21.50
CA ALA A 616 5.84 10.82 20.27
C ALA A 616 6.99 11.34 19.39
N SER A 617 7.88 10.43 19.02
CA SER A 617 8.94 10.71 18.05
C SER A 617 9.23 9.50 17.18
N MET A 618 9.70 9.77 15.96
CA MET A 618 10.02 8.77 14.97
C MET A 618 11.34 9.16 14.30
N THR A 619 12.30 8.25 14.30
CA THR A 619 13.58 8.42 13.59
C THR A 619 13.76 7.30 12.59
N ILE A 620 14.13 7.66 11.36
CA ILE A 620 14.47 6.70 10.31
C ILE A 620 15.92 6.93 9.91
N GLU A 621 16.74 5.89 9.95
CA GLU A 621 18.11 5.88 9.44
C GLU A 621 18.19 4.93 8.25
N GLN A 622 18.66 5.43 7.11
CA GLN A 622 18.81 4.67 5.86
C GLN A 622 20.22 4.78 5.33
N ARG A 623 20.76 3.66 4.85
CA ARG A 623 22.03 3.61 4.13
C ARG A 623 21.83 2.89 2.82
N THR A 624 22.33 3.48 1.75
CA THR A 624 22.30 2.88 0.41
C THR A 624 23.70 2.91 -0.19
N SER A 625 24.09 1.84 -0.87
CA SER A 625 25.32 1.77 -1.66
C SER A 625 25.08 1.20 -3.05
N LEU A 626 25.72 1.80 -4.05
CA LEU A 626 25.76 1.33 -5.43
C LEU A 626 27.22 1.38 -5.91
N GLY A 627 27.74 0.29 -6.47
CA GLY A 627 29.10 0.29 -6.97
C GLY A 627 29.47 -0.83 -7.94
N ARG A 628 30.38 -0.49 -8.86
CA ARG A 628 31.00 -1.36 -9.88
C ARG A 628 32.42 -0.88 -10.15
N GLY A 629 33.41 -1.76 -9.99
CA GLY A 629 34.82 -1.39 -10.16
C GLY A 629 35.20 -0.15 -9.34
N ASP A 630 35.78 0.85 -10.01
CA ASP A 630 36.18 2.13 -9.38
C ASP A 630 34.99 3.07 -9.08
N TRP A 631 33.83 2.84 -9.68
CA TRP A 631 32.63 3.61 -9.38
C TRP A 631 31.98 3.09 -8.11
N GLN A 632 32.06 3.86 -7.03
CA GLN A 632 31.49 3.52 -5.74
C GLN A 632 30.72 4.72 -5.22
N THR A 633 29.48 4.52 -4.81
CA THR A 633 28.64 5.56 -4.23
C THR A 633 27.96 5.06 -2.97
N ARG A 634 27.81 5.95 -1.99
CA ARG A 634 27.07 5.66 -0.76
C ARG A 634 26.29 6.87 -0.30
N MET A 635 25.15 6.61 0.30
CA MET A 635 24.23 7.61 0.81
C MET A 635 23.81 7.24 2.22
N HIS A 636 23.69 8.24 3.08
CA HIS A 636 23.22 8.12 4.45
C HIS A 636 22.16 9.19 4.68
N LEU A 637 20.93 8.76 4.91
CA LEU A 637 19.80 9.62 5.20
C LEU A 637 19.32 9.33 6.63
N VAL A 638 19.20 10.38 7.43
CA VAL A 638 18.51 10.32 8.73
C VAL A 638 17.36 11.31 8.68
N THR A 639 16.15 10.88 9.04
CA THR A 639 14.99 11.74 9.22
C THR A 639 14.42 11.59 10.63
N GLU A 640 13.92 12.67 11.20
CA GLU A 640 13.31 12.72 12.53
C GLU A 640 12.02 13.53 12.48
N LEU A 641 10.91 12.92 12.91
CA LEU A 641 9.63 13.57 13.13
C LEU A 641 9.30 13.58 14.63
N ARG A 642 8.88 14.73 15.13
CA ARG A 642 8.34 14.93 16.48
C ARG A 642 7.25 16.00 16.43
N SER A 643 6.50 16.21 17.51
CA SER A 643 5.48 17.25 17.56
C SER A 643 5.33 17.87 18.93
N ASP A 644 4.91 19.13 18.98
CA ASP A 644 4.25 19.70 20.16
C ASP A 644 2.74 19.85 19.91
N ALA A 645 2.03 20.56 20.79
CA ALA A 645 0.58 20.76 20.65
C ALA A 645 0.17 21.60 19.42
N LYS A 646 1.12 22.26 18.75
CA LYS A 646 0.85 23.22 17.66
C LYS A 646 1.56 22.88 16.36
N HIS A 647 2.74 22.27 16.42
CA HIS A 647 3.56 22.00 15.25
C HIS A 647 4.11 20.58 15.24
N PHE A 648 4.25 20.04 14.03
CA PHE A 648 5.22 19.01 13.70
C PHE A 648 6.59 19.65 13.48
N TYR A 649 7.64 18.97 13.90
CA TYR A 649 9.02 19.32 13.61
C TYR A 649 9.66 18.16 12.86
N LEU A 650 10.11 18.44 11.64
CA LEU A 650 10.69 17.45 10.76
C LEU A 650 12.12 17.86 10.41
N LYS A 651 13.08 17.03 10.81
CA LYS A 651 14.50 17.22 10.53
C LYS A 651 14.98 16.13 9.60
N ALA A 652 15.92 16.46 8.73
CA ALA A 652 16.60 15.47 7.92
C ALA A 652 18.05 15.84 7.67
N ARG A 653 18.92 14.84 7.52
CA ARG A 653 20.31 14.98 7.09
C ARG A 653 20.63 13.92 6.06
N LEU A 654 20.97 14.36 4.85
CA LEU A 654 21.40 13.52 3.74
C LEU A 654 22.89 13.76 3.47
N VAL A 655 23.68 12.69 3.48
CA VAL A 655 25.11 12.74 3.16
C VAL A 655 25.41 11.74 2.05
N ALA A 656 25.99 12.20 0.95
CA ALA A 656 26.35 11.37 -0.21
C ALA A 656 27.86 11.41 -0.46
N TYR A 657 28.43 10.27 -0.87
CA TYR A 657 29.86 10.11 -1.12
C TYR A 657 30.11 9.41 -2.46
N GLU A 658 31.18 9.82 -3.13
CA GLU A 658 31.80 9.10 -4.26
C GLU A 658 33.11 8.49 -3.75
N GLY A 659 33.14 7.16 -3.63
CA GLY A 659 34.15 6.43 -2.86
C GLY A 659 34.21 6.93 -1.41
N GLU A 660 35.40 7.38 -0.99
CA GLU A 660 35.62 7.95 0.34
C GLU A 660 35.45 9.48 0.38
N THR A 661 35.19 10.12 -0.77
CA THR A 661 35.10 11.57 -0.87
C THR A 661 33.68 12.02 -0.61
N LEU A 662 33.50 13.00 0.28
CA LEU A 662 32.21 13.66 0.47
C LEU A 662 31.80 14.31 -0.87
N PHE A 663 30.70 13.85 -1.44
CA PHE A 663 30.15 14.41 -2.65
C PHE A 663 29.26 15.60 -2.29
N THR A 664 28.27 15.41 -1.43
CA THR A 664 27.41 16.49 -0.93
C THR A 664 26.82 16.17 0.43
N GLU A 665 26.35 17.21 1.10
CA GLU A 665 25.60 17.13 2.35
C GLU A 665 24.47 18.14 2.33
N ARG A 666 23.31 17.74 2.84
CA ARG A 666 22.12 18.58 2.95
C ARG A 666 21.40 18.32 4.25
N GLU A 667 20.90 19.40 4.85
CA GLU A 667 20.10 19.36 6.07
C GLU A 667 18.77 20.11 5.85
N TRP A 668 17.74 19.67 6.57
CA TRP A 668 16.43 20.29 6.64
C TRP A 668 16.00 20.40 8.11
N ASP A 669 15.27 21.47 8.43
CA ASP A 669 14.71 21.73 9.76
C ASP A 669 13.39 22.49 9.58
N GLU A 670 12.31 21.73 9.35
CA GLU A 670 10.99 22.24 9.03
C GLU A 670 10.08 22.26 10.27
N ALA A 671 9.25 23.28 10.39
CA ALA A 671 8.23 23.40 11.43
C ALA A 671 6.86 23.64 10.78
N ILE A 672 5.94 22.69 10.93
CA ILE A 672 4.69 22.63 10.16
C ILE A 672 3.51 22.64 11.13
N PRO A 673 2.52 23.53 11.00
CA PRO A 673 1.36 23.56 11.90
C PRO A 673 0.53 22.27 11.85
N ARG A 674 -0.01 21.83 13.00
CA ARG A 674 -0.81 20.60 13.08
C ARG A 674 -2.20 20.68 12.46
N MET A 675 -2.82 21.87 12.44
CA MET A 675 -4.12 22.14 11.81
C MET A 675 -5.21 21.08 12.07
N LEU A 676 -5.58 20.87 13.35
CA LEU A 676 -6.56 19.86 13.79
C LEU A 676 -6.12 18.38 13.69
N LEU A 677 -4.83 18.12 13.50
CA LEU A 677 -4.20 16.81 13.72
C LEU A 677 -3.62 16.67 15.12
#